data_AF-A0A8B3S2S0-F1
#
_entry.id   AF-A0A8B3S2S0-F1
#
_cell.length_a   1.000
_cell.length_b   1.000
_cell.length_c   1.000
_cell.angle_alpha   90.00
_cell.angle_beta   90.00
_cell.angle_gamma   90.00
#
_symmetry.space_group_name_H-M   'P 1'
#
loop_
_entity.id
_entity.type
_entity.pdbx_description
1 polymer ?
#
loop_
_entity_poly.entity_id
_entity_poly.type
_entity_poly.pdbx_seq_one_letter_code
_entity_poly.pdbx_strand_id
1 'polypeptide(L)'
;MISISSQEMFVEDMVNYILSRMAGDHDQDEFVDGKPSRKFLIGTLAARKDTSTDLMKIKDNDTKASIRIHRLKASVLVKKTALQLNPEIKIKATGYVYYKVKKNSGSDQISKVSESGSISDEQDDIKSQWKRLAFDHNRNFTPSSNNTIEEHVDFSNIMTIANHDPLIRKKTADDVWNAKISVQTSDFDEHHILVSFNYENCGIEPLKDSDFERTIFNCKLSVDLGNLEVEEFCDEYLYEGHKQRYYYDFRTINCQAEWIDNKKQFMTGHWGKFLQENIRPRSSISGLNLLFSDLMSPDDFIPSLDKLVVEMKKYLEYYRNNVPASVSRDEFQPRTGNREKTWNERIEHIRQFECLILRIESGINLVKSRSRVKDVFLKTNETFNNYYISRGVSYAGWRVFQLVFFLASIESIVEEKDLDVVDVLHVDTGGGKSEAYFALVSFTAFYERVTGKKDGVSAIVKFPLRMLSIQQLERISGIIIHAEKVRGRSPTFPGFPFTLGYYVGNRDEEFPALYQEVRKRLYHKDGKLITPPPISLVLSKCPLCPPEEKGDIRLHDDPDHKRILHKCDRCKSEFYIYTSDREIFRWRPTVIVSTVDKWAALSQQRRIRSLLGGCGSLCPDGHGFIPSGDRCEEKTDEAFQCDNVRADERSSAGPRLSIQDEMHLLRECFGTISSHFEGLVEALVEDTSSGRKLKHIAMSATLNGSKDQIKELYHKDSFVIPEQCPEGVGSPNDFFFEKLDGPKRIVYGLKPNVRDNHYAALRTLLHFAEFIIGAQRDLNSNSSDFCSRYLIEEPIDAQCLIN
;
A
#
# COMPACT_ATOMS: atom_id res chain seq x y z
N MET A 1 1.17 -27.01 -9.15
CA MET A 1 0.65 -25.64 -8.95
C MET A 1 -0.66 -25.80 -8.21
N ILE A 2 -0.77 -25.28 -6.99
CA ILE A 2 -1.96 -25.43 -6.16
C ILE A 2 -3.14 -24.72 -6.84
N SER A 3 -4.31 -25.37 -6.90
CA SER A 3 -5.50 -24.78 -7.52
C SER A 3 -5.99 -23.57 -6.73
N ILE A 4 -6.63 -22.60 -7.40
CA ILE A 4 -7.25 -21.44 -6.74
C ILE A 4 -8.32 -21.91 -5.74
N SER A 5 -9.10 -22.93 -6.12
CA SER A 5 -10.13 -23.52 -5.26
C SER A 5 -9.53 -24.08 -3.96
N SER A 6 -8.40 -24.77 -4.03
CA SER A 6 -7.71 -25.31 -2.85
C SER A 6 -7.22 -24.19 -1.92
N GLN A 7 -6.69 -23.11 -2.50
CA GLN A 7 -6.27 -21.93 -1.73
C GLN A 7 -7.45 -21.24 -1.06
N GLU A 8 -8.57 -21.06 -1.78
CA GLU A 8 -9.78 -20.45 -1.24
C GLU A 8 -10.35 -21.26 -0.07
N MET A 9 -10.43 -22.59 -0.19
CA MET A 9 -10.91 -23.45 0.90
C MET A 9 -10.05 -23.32 2.16
N PHE A 10 -8.72 -23.36 2.03
CA PHE A 10 -7.81 -23.22 3.17
C PHE A 10 -7.91 -21.85 3.83
N VAL A 11 -8.00 -20.78 3.02
CA VAL A 11 -8.18 -19.42 3.52
C VAL A 11 -9.52 -19.24 4.20
N GLU A 12 -10.60 -19.82 3.68
CA GLU A 12 -11.92 -19.76 4.30
C GLU A 12 -11.96 -20.50 5.64
N ASP A 13 -11.37 -21.69 5.74
CA ASP A 13 -11.23 -22.42 7.01
C ASP A 13 -10.43 -21.62 8.05
N MET A 14 -9.31 -21.03 7.63
CA MET A 14 -8.48 -20.17 8.48
C MET A 14 -9.26 -18.96 9.00
N VAL A 15 -9.98 -18.28 8.11
CA VAL A 15 -10.74 -17.08 8.47
C VAL A 15 -11.91 -17.43 9.37
N ASN A 16 -12.64 -18.51 9.09
CA ASN A 16 -13.71 -19.01 9.94
C ASN A 16 -13.20 -19.37 11.34
N TYR A 17 -12.01 -19.97 11.44
CA TYR A 17 -11.35 -20.23 12.72
C TYR A 17 -11.05 -18.91 13.46
N ILE A 18 -10.39 -17.95 12.81
CA ILE A 18 -10.05 -16.66 13.43
C ILE A 18 -11.32 -15.91 13.87
N LEU A 19 -12.32 -15.81 13.00
CA LEU A 19 -13.58 -15.13 13.27
C LEU A 19 -14.29 -15.76 14.46
N SER A 20 -14.37 -17.09 14.50
CA SER A 20 -15.09 -17.77 15.56
C SER A 20 -14.41 -17.66 16.92
N ARG A 21 -13.07 -17.67 16.94
CA ARG A 21 -12.25 -17.42 18.13
C ARG A 21 -12.35 -15.97 18.61
N MET A 22 -12.46 -15.03 17.68
CA MET A 22 -12.61 -13.60 17.99
C MET A 22 -14.03 -13.24 18.47
N ALA A 23 -15.06 -13.95 18.01
CA ALA A 23 -16.46 -13.76 18.39
C ALA A 23 -16.88 -14.58 19.63
N GLY A 24 -16.17 -15.69 19.89
CA GLY A 24 -16.46 -16.61 20.99
C GLY A 24 -17.52 -17.65 20.67
N ASP A 25 -17.84 -17.93 19.40
CA ASP A 25 -18.68 -19.07 18.97
C ASP A 25 -17.89 -20.36 18.72
N HIS A 26 -16.55 -20.34 18.71
CA HIS A 26 -15.77 -21.56 18.54
C HIS A 26 -16.04 -22.59 19.66
N ASP A 27 -15.99 -23.89 19.36
CA ASP A 27 -16.32 -24.96 20.32
C ASP A 27 -15.40 -24.96 21.54
N GLN A 28 -14.11 -24.68 21.32
CA GLN A 28 -13.11 -24.53 22.40
C GLN A 28 -13.38 -23.35 23.35
N ASP A 29 -14.29 -22.43 23.00
CA ASP A 29 -14.62 -21.24 23.80
C ASP A 29 -15.91 -21.42 24.63
N GLU A 30 -16.41 -22.65 24.75
CA GLU A 30 -17.48 -22.98 25.70
C GLU A 30 -17.05 -22.72 27.15
N PHE A 31 -15.79 -23.05 27.48
CA PHE A 31 -15.15 -22.80 28.77
C PHE A 31 -13.91 -21.94 28.61
N VAL A 32 -13.88 -20.79 29.29
CA VAL A 32 -12.85 -19.78 29.07
C VAL A 32 -12.14 -19.42 30.37
N ASP A 33 -10.81 -19.53 30.37
CA ASP A 33 -9.97 -19.02 31.46
C ASP A 33 -9.83 -17.49 31.37
N GLY A 34 -10.18 -16.76 32.43
CA GLY A 34 -10.14 -15.29 32.46
C GLY A 34 -11.34 -14.61 31.78
N LYS A 35 -11.49 -13.30 32.02
CA LYS A 35 -12.71 -12.54 31.67
C LYS A 35 -12.99 -12.51 30.14
N PRO A 36 -14.16 -12.97 29.65
CA PRO A 36 -14.50 -13.06 28.23
C PRO A 36 -14.39 -11.73 27.46
N SER A 37 -14.74 -10.61 28.08
CA SER A 37 -14.61 -9.26 27.49
C SER A 37 -13.16 -8.82 27.22
N ARG A 38 -12.16 -9.57 27.66
CA ARG A 38 -10.74 -9.37 27.30
C ARG A 38 -10.28 -10.27 26.14
N LYS A 39 -11.07 -11.27 25.77
CA LYS A 39 -10.74 -12.27 24.75
C LYS A 39 -11.54 -12.07 23.47
N PHE A 40 -12.86 -11.91 23.57
CA PHE A 40 -13.75 -11.78 22.43
C PHE A 40 -13.97 -10.31 22.08
N LEU A 41 -13.70 -9.96 20.82
CA LEU A 41 -13.55 -8.58 20.38
C LEU A 41 -14.57 -8.19 19.32
N ILE A 42 -15.08 -9.12 18.53
CA ILE A 42 -16.04 -8.85 17.46
C ILE A 42 -17.44 -9.31 17.87
N GLY A 43 -18.47 -8.62 17.36
CA GLY A 43 -19.86 -8.98 17.65
C GLY A 43 -20.30 -8.80 19.10
N THR A 44 -19.56 -8.02 19.87
CA THR A 44 -19.87 -7.79 21.28
C THR A 44 -20.68 -6.52 21.47
N LEU A 45 -21.67 -6.57 22.36
CA LEU A 45 -22.41 -5.41 22.85
C LEU A 45 -22.08 -5.22 24.33
N ALA A 46 -21.23 -4.23 24.62
CA ALA A 46 -20.75 -3.91 25.96
C ALA A 46 -21.88 -3.36 26.85
N ALA A 47 -21.84 -3.70 28.14
CA ALA A 47 -22.67 -3.08 29.15
C ALA A 47 -22.29 -1.59 29.34
N ARG A 48 -23.28 -0.76 29.66
CA ARG A 48 -23.12 0.67 29.93
C ARG A 48 -22.38 0.88 31.25
N LYS A 49 -21.56 1.94 31.33
CA LYS A 49 -21.02 2.37 32.63
C LYS A 49 -22.09 3.16 33.38
N ASP A 50 -22.14 2.98 34.69
CA ASP A 50 -22.99 3.79 35.56
C ASP A 50 -22.49 5.25 35.55
N THR A 51 -23.25 6.17 34.97
CA THR A 51 -22.92 7.60 34.90
C THR A 51 -23.44 8.38 36.10
N SER A 52 -24.09 7.74 37.08
CA SER A 52 -24.66 8.41 38.25
C SER A 52 -23.62 8.80 39.32
N THR A 53 -22.39 8.26 39.23
CA THR A 53 -21.30 8.55 40.18
C THR A 53 -20.12 9.23 39.47
N ASP A 54 -19.97 10.52 39.77
CA ASP A 54 -18.81 11.40 39.50
C ASP A 54 -18.52 11.85 38.05
N LEU A 55 -19.13 12.99 37.67
CA LEU A 55 -18.66 13.86 36.58
C LEU A 55 -17.34 14.60 36.91
N MET A 56 -16.81 14.50 38.14
CA MET A 56 -15.66 15.31 38.62
C MET A 56 -14.44 14.51 39.13
N LYS A 57 -14.35 13.18 38.89
CA LYS A 57 -13.16 12.37 39.25
C LYS A 57 -12.51 11.63 38.08
N ILE A 58 -12.50 12.22 36.88
CA ILE A 58 -11.56 11.78 35.85
C ILE A 58 -10.23 12.49 36.14
N LYS A 59 -9.48 11.99 37.13
CA LYS A 59 -8.04 12.20 37.17
C LYS A 59 -7.43 11.27 36.14
N ASP A 60 -6.72 11.86 35.19
CA ASP A 60 -5.93 11.22 34.16
C ASP A 60 -5.17 10.00 34.69
N ASN A 61 -5.57 8.84 34.18
CA ASN A 61 -4.69 7.70 34.02
C ASN A 61 -4.74 7.33 32.53
N ASP A 62 -3.73 7.83 31.82
CA ASP A 62 -3.34 7.77 30.40
C ASP A 62 -3.52 6.45 29.59
N THR A 63 -4.59 5.65 29.76
CA THR A 63 -4.65 4.32 29.07
C THR A 63 -6.01 3.82 28.53
N LYS A 64 -7.05 4.64 28.36
CA LYS A 64 -8.37 4.08 27.94
C LYS A 64 -9.08 4.83 26.81
N ALA A 65 -8.50 4.74 25.61
CA ALA A 65 -9.22 4.91 24.34
C ALA A 65 -9.99 3.62 23.94
N SER A 66 -10.68 2.95 24.88
CA SER A 66 -11.48 1.77 24.54
C SER A 66 -12.86 2.19 24.03
N ILE A 67 -13.08 2.09 22.72
CA ILE A 67 -14.40 2.23 22.11
C ILE A 67 -15.28 1.11 22.68
N ARG A 68 -16.34 1.48 23.42
CA ARG A 68 -17.31 0.52 23.98
C ARG A 68 -18.64 0.67 23.27
N ILE A 69 -18.91 -0.25 22.37
CA ILE A 69 -20.14 -0.29 21.59
C ILE A 69 -21.20 -1.05 22.38
N HIS A 70 -22.34 -0.41 22.61
CA HIS A 70 -23.51 -1.00 23.28
C HIS A 70 -24.65 -1.32 22.32
N ARG A 71 -24.58 -0.87 21.06
CA ARG A 71 -25.63 -1.07 20.06
C ARG A 71 -25.08 -1.37 18.67
N LEU A 72 -25.83 -2.18 17.93
CA LEU A 72 -25.72 -2.34 16.48
C LEU A 72 -27.02 -1.89 15.81
N LYS A 73 -26.91 -1.44 14.56
CA LYS A 73 -28.04 -0.95 13.76
C LYS A 73 -27.89 -1.36 12.30
N ALA A 74 -28.96 -1.86 11.69
CA ALA A 74 -29.08 -2.02 10.25
C ALA A 74 -30.33 -1.29 9.75
N SER A 75 -30.23 -0.57 8.65
CA SER A 75 -31.34 0.22 8.10
C SER A 75 -31.55 -0.10 6.63
N VAL A 76 -32.82 -0.18 6.23
CA VAL A 76 -33.29 -0.39 4.86
C VAL A 76 -34.15 0.79 4.41
N LEU A 77 -34.18 1.04 3.11
CA LEU A 77 -35.01 2.07 2.49
C LEU A 77 -36.31 1.45 1.95
N VAL A 78 -37.45 2.08 2.22
CA VAL A 78 -38.77 1.61 1.76
C VAL A 78 -39.63 2.77 1.27
N LYS A 79 -40.55 2.52 0.34
CA LYS A 79 -41.54 3.52 -0.08
C LYS A 79 -42.55 3.79 1.03
N LYS A 80 -43.02 5.03 1.12
CA LYS A 80 -44.11 5.42 2.05
C LYS A 80 -45.38 4.61 1.85
N THR A 81 -45.70 4.22 0.61
CA THR A 81 -46.87 3.39 0.29
C THR A 81 -46.75 1.95 0.80
N ALA A 82 -45.53 1.40 0.87
CA ALA A 82 -45.31 0.02 1.29
C ALA A 82 -45.67 -0.23 2.77
N LEU A 83 -45.52 0.79 3.62
CA LEU A 83 -45.87 0.70 5.04
C LEU A 83 -47.39 0.78 5.30
N GLN A 84 -48.18 1.28 4.34
CA GLN A 84 -49.64 1.32 4.48
C GLN A 84 -50.29 -0.07 4.44
N LEU A 85 -49.55 -1.08 3.99
CA LEU A 85 -49.99 -2.48 3.91
C LEU A 85 -49.81 -3.26 5.21
N ASN A 86 -49.36 -2.62 6.31
CA ASN A 86 -49.09 -3.25 7.61
C ASN A 86 -48.26 -4.55 7.50
N PRO A 87 -47.03 -4.48 6.97
CA PRO A 87 -46.18 -5.66 6.82
C PRO A 87 -45.85 -6.26 8.19
N GLU A 88 -45.89 -7.58 8.29
CA GLU A 88 -45.43 -8.31 9.47
C GLU A 88 -43.95 -8.66 9.30
N ILE A 89 -43.08 -8.01 10.09
CA ILE A 89 -41.63 -8.22 10.08
C ILE A 89 -41.26 -9.15 11.22
N LYS A 90 -40.52 -10.21 10.94
CA LYS A 90 -40.02 -11.13 11.98
C LYS A 90 -38.56 -10.84 12.27
N ILE A 91 -38.22 -10.68 13.53
CA ILE A 91 -36.85 -10.43 13.98
C ILE A 91 -36.43 -11.54 14.93
N LYS A 92 -35.28 -12.12 14.64
CA LYS A 92 -34.58 -13.07 15.49
C LYS A 92 -33.28 -12.44 15.97
N ALA A 93 -33.17 -12.19 17.27
CA ALA A 93 -31.91 -11.80 17.90
C ALA A 93 -31.25 -13.01 18.54
N THR A 94 -29.95 -13.15 18.34
CA THR A 94 -29.14 -14.21 18.93
C THR A 94 -27.89 -13.64 19.59
N GLY A 95 -27.31 -14.40 20.51
CA GLY A 95 -26.02 -14.09 21.10
C GLY A 95 -25.61 -15.10 22.17
N TYR A 96 -24.50 -14.80 22.83
CA TYR A 96 -24.03 -15.54 24.00
C TYR A 96 -23.86 -14.66 25.21
N VAL A 97 -24.06 -15.28 26.37
CA VAL A 97 -23.76 -14.73 27.67
C VAL A 97 -22.81 -15.66 28.43
N TYR A 98 -22.09 -15.12 29.41
CA TYR A 98 -21.11 -15.88 30.19
C TYR A 98 -21.30 -15.70 31.70
N TYR A 99 -21.09 -16.78 32.45
CA TYR A 99 -21.16 -16.81 33.91
C TYR A 99 -20.03 -17.67 34.49
N LYS A 100 -19.60 -17.39 35.72
CA LYS A 100 -18.53 -18.12 36.39
C LYS A 100 -19.01 -19.44 36.99
N VAL A 101 -18.32 -20.52 36.65
CA VAL A 101 -18.47 -21.86 37.21
C VAL A 101 -17.17 -22.30 37.92
N LYS A 102 -17.29 -23.25 38.84
CA LYS A 102 -16.13 -23.89 39.50
C LYS A 102 -15.45 -24.84 38.50
N LYS A 103 -14.11 -24.86 38.46
CA LYS A 103 -13.35 -25.84 37.67
C LYS A 103 -13.66 -27.25 38.18
N ASN A 104 -14.06 -28.15 37.28
CA ASN A 104 -14.25 -29.55 37.62
C ASN A 104 -12.86 -30.18 37.81
N SER A 105 -12.51 -30.53 39.04
CA SER A 105 -11.25 -31.22 39.35
C SER A 105 -11.36 -32.69 38.94
N GLY A 106 -11.30 -32.96 37.64
CA GLY A 106 -11.12 -34.28 37.04
C GLY A 106 -10.03 -34.17 35.97
N SER A 107 -8.94 -34.91 36.17
CA SER A 107 -7.68 -34.97 35.40
C SER A 107 -6.81 -33.70 35.36
N ASP A 108 -6.03 -33.48 36.43
CA ASP A 108 -4.56 -33.42 36.31
C ASP A 108 -3.93 -33.28 37.71
N GLN A 109 -3.32 -34.37 38.18
CA GLN A 109 -2.38 -34.35 39.29
C GLN A 109 -1.01 -33.95 38.75
N ILE A 110 -0.57 -32.69 38.92
CA ILE A 110 0.85 -32.39 39.15
C ILE A 110 0.97 -31.28 40.21
N SER A 111 1.81 -31.60 41.19
CA SER A 111 2.14 -30.92 42.43
C SER A 111 2.74 -29.51 42.28
N LYS A 112 2.51 -28.66 43.29
CA LYS A 112 3.60 -27.95 44.01
C LYS A 112 3.14 -27.35 45.34
N VAL A 113 3.96 -27.64 46.35
CA VAL A 113 3.96 -27.11 47.72
C VAL A 113 4.51 -25.69 47.74
N SER A 114 3.91 -24.80 48.52
CA SER A 114 4.65 -23.81 49.33
C SER A 114 3.74 -23.16 50.38
N GLU A 115 4.33 -22.98 51.55
CA GLU A 115 3.72 -22.53 52.80
C GLU A 115 3.60 -21.01 52.90
N SER A 116 2.64 -20.58 53.74
CA SER A 116 2.58 -19.32 54.50
C SER A 116 2.23 -18.01 53.79
N GLY A 117 1.19 -17.33 54.32
CA GLY A 117 1.11 -15.87 54.38
C GLY A 117 0.08 -15.17 53.48
N SER A 118 -0.99 -14.67 54.11
CA SER A 118 -1.99 -13.69 53.64
C SER A 118 -3.02 -14.12 52.57
N ILE A 119 -4.28 -14.02 52.99
CA ILE A 119 -5.52 -14.28 52.26
C ILE A 119 -5.95 -12.96 51.60
N SER A 120 -6.03 -12.90 50.27
CA SER A 120 -6.79 -11.87 49.54
C SER A 120 -6.96 -12.24 48.07
N ASP A 121 -8.20 -12.42 47.63
CA ASP A 121 -8.82 -12.41 46.28
C ASP A 121 -8.15 -13.07 45.04
N GLU A 122 -6.83 -13.29 44.99
CA GLU A 122 -6.14 -13.84 43.80
C GLU A 122 -6.19 -15.38 43.70
N GLN A 123 -6.31 -16.10 44.83
CA GLN A 123 -6.40 -17.57 44.82
C GLN A 123 -7.76 -18.10 44.32
N ASP A 124 -8.81 -17.27 44.34
CA ASP A 124 -10.18 -17.67 44.04
C ASP A 124 -10.53 -17.60 42.54
N ASP A 125 -9.76 -16.83 41.77
CA ASP A 125 -9.87 -16.77 40.30
C ASP A 125 -9.20 -17.98 39.62
N ILE A 126 -8.17 -18.59 40.24
CA ILE A 126 -7.45 -19.77 39.70
C ILE A 126 -8.36 -21.00 39.60
N LYS A 127 -9.38 -21.10 40.47
CA LYS A 127 -10.32 -22.24 40.55
C LYS A 127 -11.64 -22.03 39.79
N SER A 128 -11.78 -20.96 39.02
CA SER A 128 -13.01 -20.66 38.28
C SER A 128 -12.80 -20.51 36.78
N GLN A 129 -13.84 -20.83 36.00
CA GLN A 129 -13.90 -20.67 34.55
C GLN A 129 -15.19 -19.99 34.16
N TRP A 130 -15.20 -19.35 32.99
CA TRP A 130 -16.41 -18.78 32.42
C TRP A 130 -17.05 -19.79 31.49
N LYS A 131 -18.34 -20.09 31.70
CA LYS A 131 -19.13 -20.97 30.83
C LYS A 131 -20.05 -20.15 29.94
N ARG A 132 -20.11 -20.51 28.65
CA ARG A 132 -20.95 -19.90 27.62
C ARG A 132 -22.38 -20.44 27.67
N LEU A 133 -23.38 -19.58 27.46
CA LEU A 133 -24.76 -19.95 27.17
C LEU A 133 -25.27 -19.18 25.95
N ALA A 134 -25.90 -19.90 25.03
CA ALA A 134 -26.55 -19.33 23.86
C ALA A 134 -27.99 -18.93 24.18
N PHE A 135 -28.47 -17.86 23.56
CA PHE A 135 -29.87 -17.47 23.60
C PHE A 135 -30.36 -17.04 22.23
N ASP A 136 -31.66 -17.20 22.00
CA ASP A 136 -32.36 -16.68 20.85
C ASP A 136 -33.72 -16.10 21.26
N HIS A 137 -34.11 -15.00 20.63
CA HIS A 137 -35.37 -14.30 20.89
C HIS A 137 -36.02 -13.95 19.56
N ASN A 138 -37.26 -14.41 19.35
CA ASN A 138 -37.99 -14.29 18.09
C ASN A 138 -39.27 -13.49 18.29
N ARG A 139 -39.45 -12.42 17.51
CA ARG A 139 -40.61 -11.54 17.61
C ARG A 139 -41.08 -10.95 16.31
N ASN A 140 -42.38 -10.68 16.24
CA ASN A 140 -43.03 -10.07 15.09
C ASN A 140 -43.34 -8.61 15.41
N PHE A 141 -43.00 -7.73 14.48
CA PHE A 141 -43.23 -6.29 14.57
C PHE A 141 -44.08 -5.86 13.38
N THR A 142 -45.06 -4.99 13.63
CA THR A 142 -45.84 -4.33 12.57
C THR A 142 -45.50 -2.84 12.60
N PRO A 143 -44.48 -2.39 11.84
CA PRO A 143 -44.07 -0.99 11.87
C PRO A 143 -45.17 -0.10 11.29
N SER A 144 -45.39 1.04 11.94
CA SER A 144 -46.22 2.15 11.46
C SER A 144 -45.33 3.36 11.17
N SER A 145 -45.82 4.32 10.39
CA SER A 145 -45.06 5.53 10.01
C SER A 145 -44.68 6.38 11.22
N ASN A 146 -43.40 6.77 11.32
CA ASN A 146 -42.83 7.59 12.40
C ASN A 146 -43.11 7.03 13.81
N ASN A 147 -42.91 5.72 13.96
CA ASN A 147 -43.09 5.01 15.23
C ASN A 147 -41.80 4.27 15.61
N THR A 148 -41.57 4.12 16.91
CA THR A 148 -40.50 3.28 17.47
C THR A 148 -41.16 2.21 18.32
N ILE A 149 -41.01 0.95 17.92
CA ILE A 149 -41.49 -0.20 18.69
C ILE A 149 -40.27 -0.85 19.32
N GLU A 150 -40.27 -0.96 20.64
CA GLU A 150 -39.18 -1.56 21.41
C GLU A 150 -39.67 -2.81 22.14
N GLU A 151 -38.80 -3.80 22.24
CA GLU A 151 -39.04 -4.99 23.04
C GLU A 151 -37.77 -5.44 23.75
N HIS A 152 -37.89 -5.83 25.02
CA HIS A 152 -36.80 -6.44 25.78
C HIS A 152 -36.62 -7.92 25.40
N VAL A 153 -35.37 -8.34 25.29
CA VAL A 153 -35.01 -9.75 25.08
C VAL A 153 -35.30 -10.54 26.35
N ASP A 154 -36.02 -11.66 26.21
CA ASP A 154 -36.36 -12.52 27.35
C ASP A 154 -35.20 -13.46 27.71
N PHE A 155 -34.56 -13.21 28.86
CA PHE A 155 -33.49 -14.04 29.41
C PHE A 155 -33.97 -15.07 30.46
N SER A 156 -35.27 -15.17 30.73
CA SER A 156 -35.81 -16.01 31.83
C SER A 156 -35.43 -17.49 31.71
N ASN A 157 -35.49 -18.03 30.50
CA ASN A 157 -35.06 -19.41 30.21
C ASN A 157 -33.56 -19.60 30.47
N ILE A 158 -32.73 -18.62 30.09
CA ILE A 158 -31.27 -18.67 30.24
C ILE A 158 -30.87 -18.58 31.71
N MET A 159 -31.53 -17.71 32.47
CA MET A 159 -31.35 -17.60 33.92
C MET A 159 -31.73 -18.91 34.63
N THR A 160 -32.81 -19.55 34.18
CA THR A 160 -33.22 -20.86 34.68
C THR A 160 -32.15 -21.91 34.41
N ILE A 161 -31.64 -22.00 33.17
CA ILE A 161 -30.57 -22.95 32.80
C ILE A 161 -29.30 -22.70 33.62
N ALA A 162 -28.87 -21.44 33.75
CA ALA A 162 -27.69 -21.08 34.55
C ALA A 162 -27.87 -21.46 36.04
N ASN A 163 -29.05 -21.20 36.62
CA ASN A 163 -29.32 -21.51 38.03
C ASN A 163 -29.44 -23.02 38.33
N HIS A 164 -29.73 -23.84 37.34
CA HIS A 164 -29.74 -25.31 37.44
C HIS A 164 -28.36 -25.93 37.20
N ASP A 165 -27.34 -25.13 36.85
CA ASP A 165 -25.97 -25.62 36.69
C ASP A 165 -25.36 -25.98 38.05
N PRO A 166 -24.96 -27.23 38.30
CA PRO A 166 -24.41 -27.66 39.58
C PRO A 166 -23.06 -27.01 39.93
N LEU A 167 -22.37 -26.44 38.95
CA LEU A 167 -21.05 -25.81 39.10
C LEU A 167 -21.12 -24.29 39.27
N ILE A 168 -22.32 -23.68 39.25
CA ILE A 168 -22.48 -22.24 39.37
C ILE A 168 -21.99 -21.72 40.74
N ARG A 169 -21.29 -20.58 40.75
CA ARG A 169 -20.78 -19.98 41.99
C ARG A 169 -21.87 -19.26 42.81
N LYS A 170 -22.73 -18.50 42.14
CA LYS A 170 -23.82 -17.70 42.73
C LYS A 170 -25.06 -17.78 41.85
N LYS A 171 -26.25 -17.75 42.44
CA LYS A 171 -27.51 -17.69 41.67
C LYS A 171 -27.61 -16.34 40.93
N THR A 172 -28.15 -16.37 39.72
CA THR A 172 -28.44 -15.19 38.91
C THR A 172 -29.54 -14.34 39.57
N ALA A 173 -29.47 -13.02 39.38
CA ALA A 173 -30.51 -12.07 39.75
C ALA A 173 -31.30 -11.65 38.50
N ASP A 174 -32.51 -11.13 38.67
CA ASP A 174 -33.47 -10.90 37.57
C ASP A 174 -33.01 -9.86 36.51
N ASP A 175 -31.95 -9.09 36.76
CA ASP A 175 -31.44 -8.02 35.87
C ASP A 175 -29.95 -8.19 35.47
N VAL A 176 -29.42 -9.41 35.47
CA VAL A 176 -28.00 -9.64 35.12
C VAL A 176 -27.72 -9.30 33.65
N TRP A 177 -28.56 -9.81 32.74
CA TRP A 177 -28.49 -9.51 31.30
C TRP A 177 -29.73 -8.75 30.89
N ASN A 178 -29.53 -7.62 30.22
CA ASN A 178 -30.63 -6.78 29.76
C ASN A 178 -30.28 -6.24 28.38
N ALA A 179 -31.09 -6.61 27.39
CA ALA A 179 -30.96 -6.14 26.03
C ALA A 179 -32.33 -5.84 25.44
N LYS A 180 -32.37 -4.96 24.44
CA LYS A 180 -33.58 -4.64 23.71
C LYS A 180 -33.36 -4.65 22.22
N ILE A 181 -34.42 -5.00 21.50
CA ILE A 181 -34.54 -4.88 20.05
C ILE A 181 -35.51 -3.74 19.79
N SER A 182 -35.21 -2.88 18.83
CA SER A 182 -36.18 -1.86 18.40
C SER A 182 -36.24 -1.72 16.89
N VAL A 183 -37.45 -1.46 16.40
CA VAL A 183 -37.72 -1.07 15.02
C VAL A 183 -38.15 0.40 15.03
N GLN A 184 -37.32 1.24 14.45
CA GLN A 184 -37.55 2.67 14.30
C GLN A 184 -37.88 2.96 12.84
N THR A 185 -38.96 3.69 12.59
CA THR A 185 -39.26 4.29 11.29
C THR A 185 -39.05 5.80 11.35
N SER A 186 -38.38 6.37 10.36
CA SER A 186 -38.19 7.81 10.23
C SER A 186 -38.24 8.24 8.76
N ASP A 187 -38.81 9.41 8.47
CA ASP A 187 -38.77 9.96 7.11
C ASP A 187 -37.33 10.09 6.59
N PHE A 188 -37.10 9.63 5.35
CA PHE A 188 -35.84 9.79 4.64
C PHE A 188 -35.92 10.96 3.66
N ASP A 189 -36.97 10.98 2.84
CA ASP A 189 -37.30 12.08 1.91
C ASP A 189 -38.84 12.17 1.70
N GLU A 190 -39.27 12.85 0.65
CA GLU A 190 -40.70 13.02 0.31
C GLU A 190 -41.42 11.70 0.02
N HIS A 191 -40.73 10.69 -0.53
CA HIS A 191 -41.29 9.44 -1.03
C HIS A 191 -40.88 8.19 -0.23
N HIS A 192 -39.78 8.26 0.52
CA HIS A 192 -39.17 7.11 1.19
C HIS A 192 -39.11 7.28 2.72
N ILE A 193 -39.16 6.15 3.41
CA ILE A 193 -38.97 6.00 4.86
C ILE A 193 -37.76 5.11 5.11
N LEU A 194 -36.99 5.47 6.13
CA LEU A 194 -35.91 4.66 6.66
C LEU A 194 -36.46 3.74 7.75
N VAL A 195 -36.36 2.43 7.56
CA VAL A 195 -36.68 1.43 8.60
C VAL A 195 -35.38 0.94 9.22
N SER A 196 -35.22 1.18 10.51
CA SER A 196 -34.01 0.95 11.28
C SER A 196 -34.22 -0.14 12.33
N PHE A 197 -33.43 -1.19 12.27
CA PHE A 197 -33.41 -2.30 13.22
C PHE A 197 -32.23 -2.14 14.17
N ASN A 198 -32.49 -1.97 15.46
CA ASN A 198 -31.44 -1.81 16.47
C ASN A 198 -31.43 -3.00 17.44
N TYR A 199 -30.24 -3.38 17.87
CA TYR A 199 -30.02 -4.32 18.97
C TYR A 199 -29.05 -3.69 19.96
N GLU A 200 -29.53 -3.50 21.19
CA GLU A 200 -28.86 -2.70 22.21
C GLU A 200 -28.75 -3.45 23.54
N ASN A 201 -27.58 -3.39 24.16
CA ASN A 201 -27.35 -3.83 25.53
C ASN A 201 -27.67 -2.68 26.51
N CYS A 202 -28.67 -2.91 27.37
CA CYS A 202 -29.13 -2.00 28.41
C CYS A 202 -28.54 -2.32 29.80
N GLY A 203 -27.74 -3.38 29.93
CA GLY A 203 -27.09 -3.76 31.18
C GLY A 203 -26.09 -2.71 31.67
N ILE A 204 -25.97 -2.59 32.99
CA ILE A 204 -25.02 -1.67 33.65
C ILE A 204 -23.84 -2.46 34.19
N GLU A 205 -22.61 -2.11 33.83
CA GLU A 205 -21.39 -2.77 34.30
C GLU A 205 -21.20 -2.55 35.81
N PRO A 206 -20.95 -3.61 36.60
CA PRO A 206 -20.78 -3.48 38.04
C PRO A 206 -19.43 -2.84 38.40
N LEU A 207 -19.41 -2.06 39.49
CA LEU A 207 -18.20 -1.43 40.03
C LEU A 207 -17.20 -2.43 40.64
N LYS A 208 -17.66 -3.63 41.00
CA LYS A 208 -16.85 -4.74 41.54
C LYS A 208 -16.92 -5.94 40.61
N ASP A 209 -15.91 -6.81 40.67
CA ASP A 209 -15.91 -8.05 39.89
C ASP A 209 -17.13 -8.92 40.24
N SER A 210 -17.80 -9.37 39.19
CA SER A 210 -19.04 -10.15 39.25
C SER A 210 -18.80 -11.55 38.72
N ASP A 211 -19.60 -12.50 39.21
CA ASP A 211 -19.65 -13.86 38.69
C ASP A 211 -20.41 -13.93 37.35
N PHE A 212 -20.91 -12.80 36.84
CA PHE A 212 -21.63 -12.69 35.59
C PHE A 212 -21.01 -11.61 34.69
N GLU A 213 -20.80 -11.94 33.42
CA GLU A 213 -20.35 -10.99 32.41
C GLU A 213 -21.59 -10.38 31.77
N ARG A 214 -21.72 -9.05 31.85
CA ARG A 214 -22.90 -8.32 31.36
C ARG A 214 -22.76 -7.89 29.90
N THR A 215 -21.55 -8.02 29.34
CA THR A 215 -21.33 -7.93 27.90
C THR A 215 -21.99 -9.10 27.21
N ILE A 216 -22.66 -8.85 26.09
CA ILE A 216 -23.27 -9.88 25.25
C ILE A 216 -22.35 -10.10 24.06
N PHE A 217 -22.14 -11.37 23.67
CA PHE A 217 -21.18 -11.78 22.64
C PHE A 217 -21.87 -12.36 21.41
N ASN A 218 -21.21 -12.33 20.25
CA ASN A 218 -21.72 -12.78 18.94
C ASN A 218 -23.17 -12.35 18.63
N CYS A 219 -23.49 -11.08 18.87
CA CYS A 219 -24.85 -10.54 18.79
C CYS A 219 -25.35 -10.40 17.35
N LYS A 220 -26.18 -11.31 16.83
CA LYS A 220 -26.69 -11.22 15.44
C LYS A 220 -28.19 -10.91 15.42
N LEU A 221 -28.61 -10.11 14.43
CA LEU A 221 -30.00 -9.94 14.04
C LEU A 221 -30.24 -10.65 12.71
N SER A 222 -31.23 -11.52 12.65
CA SER A 222 -31.81 -12.04 11.41
C SER A 222 -33.21 -11.45 11.28
N VAL A 223 -33.46 -10.76 10.17
CA VAL A 223 -34.70 -10.01 9.93
C VAL A 223 -35.36 -10.54 8.67
N ASP A 224 -36.62 -10.95 8.79
CA ASP A 224 -37.51 -11.30 7.69
C ASP A 224 -38.51 -10.16 7.48
N LEU A 225 -38.38 -9.50 6.33
CA LEU A 225 -39.18 -8.34 5.94
C LEU A 225 -40.57 -8.73 5.41
N GLY A 226 -40.84 -10.02 5.21
CA GLY A 226 -42.12 -10.51 4.68
C GLY A 226 -42.42 -9.96 3.29
N ASN A 227 -43.50 -9.17 3.18
CA ASN A 227 -43.95 -8.56 1.92
C ASN A 227 -43.48 -7.11 1.74
N LEU A 228 -42.58 -6.62 2.60
CA LEU A 228 -42.09 -5.26 2.51
C LEU A 228 -41.08 -5.12 1.36
N GLU A 229 -41.46 -4.37 0.33
CA GLU A 229 -40.56 -4.05 -0.78
C GLU A 229 -39.53 -3.00 -0.35
N VAL A 230 -38.25 -3.37 -0.46
CA VAL A 230 -37.10 -2.51 -0.17
C VAL A 230 -36.49 -1.92 -1.44
N GLU A 231 -35.95 -0.72 -1.33
CA GLU A 231 -35.18 -0.06 -2.37
C GLU A 231 -33.72 0.14 -1.96
N GLU A 232 -32.88 0.41 -2.96
CA GLU A 232 -31.46 0.71 -2.73
C GLU A 232 -31.28 2.18 -2.36
N PHE A 233 -30.31 2.45 -1.49
CA PHE A 233 -29.79 3.79 -1.31
C PHE A 233 -29.01 4.19 -2.57
N CYS A 234 -29.11 5.46 -2.95
CA CYS A 234 -28.32 6.06 -4.02
C CYS A 234 -27.67 7.33 -3.48
N ASP A 235 -26.34 7.31 -3.38
CA ASP A 235 -25.55 8.50 -3.03
C ASP A 235 -24.81 9.00 -4.29
N GLU A 236 -24.90 10.30 -4.56
CA GLU A 236 -24.16 10.97 -5.63
C GLU A 236 -22.91 11.64 -5.05
N TYR A 237 -21.74 11.31 -5.61
CA TYR A 237 -20.45 11.89 -5.24
C TYR A 237 -19.81 12.58 -6.44
N LEU A 238 -18.99 13.59 -6.17
CA LEU A 238 -18.12 14.20 -7.16
C LEU A 238 -16.72 13.59 -7.06
N TYR A 239 -16.27 12.92 -8.10
CA TYR A 239 -14.99 12.24 -8.19
C TYR A 239 -14.17 12.85 -9.33
N GLU A 240 -13.04 13.49 -9.03
CA GLU A 240 -12.19 14.18 -10.03
C GLU A 240 -12.98 15.16 -10.94
N GLY A 241 -13.99 15.82 -10.40
CA GLY A 241 -14.86 16.73 -11.14
C GLY A 241 -16.00 16.06 -11.93
N HIS A 242 -16.14 14.74 -11.84
CA HIS A 242 -17.20 13.96 -12.49
C HIS A 242 -18.19 13.42 -11.47
N LYS A 243 -19.49 13.51 -11.77
CA LYS A 243 -20.52 12.92 -10.92
C LYS A 243 -20.54 11.40 -11.07
N GLN A 244 -20.65 10.70 -9.95
CA GLN A 244 -20.83 9.26 -9.90
C GLN A 244 -21.91 8.91 -8.87
N ARG A 245 -22.71 7.88 -9.15
CA ARG A 245 -23.73 7.36 -8.23
C ARG A 245 -23.32 5.99 -7.69
N TYR A 246 -23.53 5.80 -6.40
CA TYR A 246 -23.23 4.58 -5.69
C TYR A 246 -24.50 4.01 -5.09
N TYR A 247 -24.73 2.74 -5.40
CA TYR A 247 -25.91 2.00 -4.97
C TYR A 247 -25.55 0.98 -3.91
N TYR A 248 -26.32 0.91 -2.83
CA TYR A 248 -26.11 -0.07 -1.77
C TYR A 248 -27.43 -0.35 -1.03
N ASP A 249 -27.54 -1.54 -0.45
CA ASP A 249 -28.81 -2.01 0.13
C ASP A 249 -29.02 -1.58 1.60
N PHE A 250 -27.95 -1.39 2.36
CA PHE A 250 -28.04 -1.20 3.81
C PHE A 250 -27.24 -0.01 4.33
N ARG A 251 -27.79 0.73 5.30
CA ARG A 251 -27.03 1.65 6.17
C ARG A 251 -26.82 1.01 7.54
N THR A 252 -25.58 0.61 7.84
CA THR A 252 -25.25 -0.09 9.07
C THR A 252 -24.41 0.75 10.04
N ILE A 253 -24.57 0.49 11.35
CA ILE A 253 -23.73 1.04 12.41
C ILE A 253 -23.29 -0.12 13.30
N ASN A 254 -21.96 -0.27 13.44
CA ASN A 254 -21.31 -1.31 14.25
C ASN A 254 -21.62 -2.77 13.85
N CYS A 255 -22.15 -2.98 12.65
CA CYS A 255 -22.31 -4.29 12.03
C CYS A 255 -22.19 -4.16 10.50
N GLN A 256 -22.14 -5.30 9.82
CA GLN A 256 -22.47 -5.41 8.40
C GLN A 256 -23.83 -6.08 8.24
N ALA A 257 -24.42 -6.05 7.05
CA ALA A 257 -25.67 -6.71 6.74
C ALA A 257 -25.60 -7.30 5.34
N GLU A 258 -26.09 -8.54 5.20
CA GLU A 258 -26.11 -9.27 3.93
C GLU A 258 -27.48 -9.93 3.74
N TRP A 259 -27.93 -9.98 2.49
CA TRP A 259 -29.15 -10.68 2.11
C TRP A 259 -28.95 -12.20 2.17
N ILE A 260 -29.91 -12.91 2.76
CA ILE A 260 -29.98 -14.37 2.77
C ILE A 260 -30.84 -14.88 1.61
N ASP A 261 -31.96 -14.22 1.33
CA ASP A 261 -32.91 -14.61 0.28
C ASP A 261 -33.49 -13.38 -0.42
N ASN A 262 -33.11 -13.17 -1.69
CA ASN A 262 -33.74 -12.25 -2.67
C ASN A 262 -34.39 -10.97 -2.10
N LYS A 263 -33.65 -10.20 -1.30
CA LYS A 263 -34.11 -8.94 -0.66
C LYS A 263 -35.31 -9.06 0.32
N LYS A 264 -35.60 -10.27 0.81
CA LYS A 264 -36.67 -10.53 1.81
C LYS A 264 -36.12 -10.76 3.20
N GLN A 265 -35.02 -11.50 3.31
CA GLN A 265 -34.40 -11.81 4.59
C GLN A 265 -32.95 -11.36 4.60
N PHE A 266 -32.53 -10.66 5.65
CA PHE A 266 -31.13 -10.28 5.85
C PHE A 266 -30.63 -10.65 7.23
N MET A 267 -29.32 -10.76 7.36
CA MET A 267 -28.67 -11.00 8.65
C MET A 267 -27.50 -10.04 8.85
N THR A 268 -27.33 -9.60 10.10
CA THR A 268 -26.20 -8.77 10.47
C THR A 268 -24.94 -9.60 10.76
N GLY A 269 -23.80 -9.16 10.25
CA GLY A 269 -22.47 -9.71 10.52
C GLY A 269 -21.56 -8.76 11.32
N HIS A 270 -20.41 -9.27 11.74
CA HIS A 270 -19.41 -8.53 12.55
C HIS A 270 -18.12 -8.24 11.80
N TRP A 271 -18.07 -8.64 10.55
CA TRP A 271 -16.92 -8.56 9.68
C TRP A 271 -17.43 -8.32 8.24
N GLY A 272 -16.52 -7.96 7.34
CA GLY A 272 -16.83 -7.88 5.91
C GLY A 272 -15.78 -8.48 5.03
N LYS A 273 -16.21 -9.07 3.90
CA LYS A 273 -15.36 -9.59 2.84
C LYS A 273 -15.24 -8.54 1.73
N PHE A 274 -14.03 -8.21 1.32
CA PHE A 274 -13.79 -7.47 0.09
C PHE A 274 -12.81 -8.25 -0.80
N LEU A 275 -13.26 -8.57 -2.01
CA LEU A 275 -12.45 -9.25 -3.02
C LEU A 275 -11.85 -8.19 -3.94
N GLN A 276 -10.53 -8.02 -3.87
CA GLN A 276 -9.82 -7.19 -4.84
C GLN A 276 -9.62 -8.00 -6.12
N GLU A 277 -10.13 -7.49 -7.24
CA GLU A 277 -9.96 -8.13 -8.54
C GLU A 277 -8.48 -8.25 -8.94
N ASN A 278 -8.12 -9.35 -9.60
CA ASN A 278 -6.76 -9.61 -10.08
C ASN A 278 -6.47 -8.92 -11.41
N ILE A 279 -6.39 -7.60 -11.34
CA ILE A 279 -6.01 -6.76 -12.47
C ILE A 279 -4.49 -6.57 -12.47
N ARG A 280 -3.86 -6.90 -13.60
CA ARG A 280 -2.41 -6.78 -13.80
C ARG A 280 -2.09 -6.05 -15.09
N PRO A 281 -0.94 -5.36 -15.17
CA PRO A 281 -0.52 -4.74 -16.42
C PRO A 281 -0.15 -5.80 -17.45
N ARG A 282 -0.61 -5.63 -18.70
CA ARG A 282 -0.33 -6.54 -19.81
C ARG A 282 1.16 -6.62 -20.11
N SER A 283 1.67 -7.85 -20.19
CA SER A 283 3.05 -8.14 -20.60
C SER A 283 3.22 -8.23 -22.11
N SER A 284 2.18 -8.62 -22.84
CA SER A 284 2.17 -8.72 -24.30
C SER A 284 0.78 -8.46 -24.86
N ILE A 285 0.74 -8.10 -26.14
CA ILE A 285 -0.47 -8.04 -26.96
C ILE A 285 -0.23 -8.96 -28.15
N SER A 286 -1.26 -9.67 -28.60
CA SER A 286 -1.12 -10.61 -29.72
C SER A 286 -0.46 -9.94 -30.93
N GLY A 287 0.68 -10.50 -31.36
CA GLY A 287 1.47 -9.99 -32.48
C GLY A 287 2.38 -8.80 -32.17
N LEU A 288 2.41 -8.25 -30.95
CA LEU A 288 3.33 -7.18 -30.57
C LEU A 288 4.52 -7.78 -29.80
N ASN A 289 5.73 -7.60 -30.34
CA ASN A 289 6.96 -8.04 -29.70
C ASN A 289 7.67 -6.86 -29.03
N LEU A 290 7.81 -6.90 -27.70
CA LEU A 290 8.37 -5.84 -26.87
C LEU A 290 9.65 -6.28 -26.13
N LEU A 291 10.33 -7.31 -26.64
CA LEU A 291 11.59 -7.80 -26.08
C LEU A 291 12.69 -6.75 -26.21
N PHE A 292 13.57 -6.66 -25.20
CA PHE A 292 14.70 -5.73 -25.24
C PHE A 292 15.67 -6.04 -26.38
N SER A 293 15.84 -7.32 -26.73
CA SER A 293 16.69 -7.78 -27.83
C SER A 293 16.28 -7.20 -29.18
N ASP A 294 14.98 -7.05 -29.39
CA ASP A 294 14.43 -6.65 -30.67
C ASP A 294 14.39 -5.13 -30.76
N LEU A 295 14.14 -4.46 -29.62
CA LEU A 295 14.18 -3.01 -29.50
C LEU A 295 15.61 -2.43 -29.47
N MET A 296 16.65 -3.25 -29.31
CA MET A 296 18.05 -2.83 -29.48
C MET A 296 18.59 -3.08 -30.89
N SER A 297 17.84 -3.76 -31.76
CA SER A 297 18.18 -3.97 -33.18
C SER A 297 17.72 -2.77 -34.02
N PRO A 298 18.60 -2.10 -34.79
CA PRO A 298 18.23 -0.97 -35.64
C PRO A 298 17.18 -1.28 -36.71
N ASP A 299 17.05 -2.55 -37.10
CA ASP A 299 16.17 -3.00 -38.18
C ASP A 299 14.79 -3.43 -37.67
N ASP A 300 14.70 -3.94 -36.44
CA ASP A 300 13.49 -4.56 -35.89
C ASP A 300 12.65 -3.63 -34.99
N PHE A 301 13.26 -2.56 -34.45
CA PHE A 301 12.56 -1.69 -33.49
C PHE A 301 11.47 -0.84 -34.15
N ILE A 302 11.69 -0.31 -35.37
CA ILE A 302 10.74 0.59 -36.05
C ILE A 302 9.39 -0.11 -36.31
N PRO A 303 9.34 -1.30 -36.94
CA PRO A 303 8.07 -2.01 -37.15
C PRO A 303 7.33 -2.29 -35.85
N SER A 304 8.06 -2.61 -34.79
CA SER A 304 7.49 -2.90 -33.47
C SER A 304 6.83 -1.68 -32.84
N LEU A 305 7.46 -0.50 -32.92
CA LEU A 305 6.91 0.77 -32.44
C LEU A 305 5.72 1.24 -33.28
N ASP A 306 5.77 1.10 -34.61
CA ASP A 306 4.64 1.45 -35.47
C ASP A 306 3.44 0.56 -35.24
N LYS A 307 3.66 -0.74 -35.04
CA LYS A 307 2.59 -1.68 -34.69
C LYS A 307 1.91 -1.33 -33.38
N LEU A 308 2.67 -0.91 -32.36
CA LEU A 308 2.11 -0.44 -31.09
C LEU A 308 1.13 0.73 -31.30
N VAL A 309 1.52 1.75 -32.06
CA VAL A 309 0.67 2.91 -32.35
C VAL A 309 -0.57 2.51 -33.14
N VAL A 310 -0.42 1.64 -34.15
CA VAL A 310 -1.56 1.12 -34.93
C VAL A 310 -2.57 0.42 -34.03
N GLU A 311 -2.12 -0.44 -33.11
CA GLU A 311 -3.02 -1.10 -32.16
C GLU A 311 -3.69 -0.08 -31.22
N MET A 312 -2.95 0.88 -30.68
CA MET A 312 -3.55 1.93 -29.83
C MET A 312 -4.64 2.73 -30.58
N LYS A 313 -4.42 3.07 -31.85
CA LYS A 313 -5.42 3.78 -32.68
C LYS A 313 -6.68 2.94 -32.92
N LYS A 314 -6.56 1.63 -33.10
CA LYS A 314 -7.72 0.73 -33.19
C LYS A 314 -8.57 0.76 -31.91
N TYR A 315 -7.92 0.73 -30.74
CA TYR A 315 -8.62 0.87 -29.47
C TYR A 315 -9.26 2.25 -29.31
N LEU A 316 -8.59 3.33 -29.76
CA LEU A 316 -9.16 4.68 -29.75
C LEU A 316 -10.44 4.77 -30.61
N GLU A 317 -10.42 4.21 -31.82
CA GLU A 317 -11.59 4.14 -32.70
C GLU A 317 -12.72 3.34 -32.06
N TYR A 318 -12.40 2.20 -31.44
CA TYR A 318 -13.36 1.40 -30.69
C TYR A 318 -14.00 2.20 -29.55
N TYR A 319 -13.21 2.87 -28.72
CA TYR A 319 -13.75 3.66 -27.60
C TYR A 319 -14.64 4.81 -28.08
N ARG A 320 -14.28 5.49 -29.18
CA ARG A 320 -15.10 6.55 -29.79
C ARG A 320 -16.43 6.01 -30.31
N ASN A 321 -16.43 4.85 -30.96
CA ASN A 321 -17.65 4.23 -31.48
C ASN A 321 -18.59 3.76 -30.37
N ASN A 322 -18.07 3.48 -29.17
CA ASN A 322 -18.85 3.11 -27.99
C ASN A 322 -19.33 4.31 -27.16
N VAL A 323 -19.36 5.52 -27.74
CA VAL A 323 -20.07 6.68 -27.17
C VAL A 323 -21.28 6.98 -28.05
N PRO A 324 -22.52 6.87 -27.54
CA PRO A 324 -23.71 7.18 -28.34
C PRO A 324 -23.69 8.63 -28.84
N ALA A 325 -24.11 8.85 -30.09
CA ALA A 325 -24.07 10.20 -30.68
C ALA A 325 -25.07 11.20 -30.05
N SER A 326 -26.08 10.70 -29.32
CA SER A 326 -27.21 11.48 -28.81
C SER A 326 -27.17 11.77 -27.31
N VAL A 327 -26.17 11.29 -26.56
CA VAL A 327 -26.14 11.43 -25.09
C VAL A 327 -25.62 12.80 -24.66
N SER A 328 -26.21 13.34 -23.59
CA SER A 328 -25.68 14.54 -22.95
C SER A 328 -24.42 14.19 -22.14
N ARG A 329 -23.47 15.12 -22.02
CA ARG A 329 -22.23 14.87 -21.25
C ARG A 329 -22.51 14.58 -19.78
N ASP A 330 -23.47 15.28 -19.20
CA ASP A 330 -23.82 15.14 -17.77
C ASP A 330 -24.74 13.94 -17.48
N GLU A 331 -25.14 13.19 -18.51
CA GLU A 331 -25.96 12.00 -18.35
C GLU A 331 -25.13 10.82 -17.82
N PHE A 332 -25.76 9.96 -17.03
CA PHE A 332 -25.14 8.75 -16.49
C PHE A 332 -25.14 7.63 -17.54
N GLN A 333 -24.04 6.89 -17.60
CA GLN A 333 -23.91 5.64 -18.32
C GLN A 333 -24.75 4.54 -17.65
N PRO A 334 -25.08 3.45 -18.37
CA PRO A 334 -25.70 2.28 -17.77
C PRO A 334 -24.92 1.77 -16.54
N ARG A 335 -25.65 1.43 -15.48
CA ARG A 335 -25.08 0.93 -14.22
C ARG A 335 -24.21 -0.30 -14.46
N THR A 336 -22.99 -0.24 -13.91
CA THR A 336 -22.04 -1.36 -13.90
C THR A 336 -21.78 -1.76 -12.45
N GLY A 337 -22.25 -2.93 -12.05
CA GLY A 337 -22.23 -3.36 -10.64
C GLY A 337 -23.04 -2.39 -9.77
N ASN A 338 -22.40 -1.78 -8.77
CA ASN A 338 -23.02 -0.84 -7.83
C ASN A 338 -22.72 0.63 -8.14
N ARG A 339 -22.25 0.93 -9.36
CA ARG A 339 -21.78 2.28 -9.73
C ARG A 339 -22.33 2.72 -11.08
N GLU A 340 -22.66 4.00 -11.16
CA GLU A 340 -22.92 4.70 -12.42
C GLU A 340 -21.93 5.86 -12.56
N LYS A 341 -21.37 5.98 -13.77
CA LYS A 341 -20.43 7.03 -14.16
C LYS A 341 -21.05 7.92 -15.21
N THR A 342 -20.62 9.17 -15.33
CA THR A 342 -21.13 10.06 -16.39
C THR A 342 -20.49 9.77 -17.74
N TRP A 343 -21.16 10.12 -18.84
CA TRP A 343 -20.57 10.09 -20.18
C TRP A 343 -19.41 11.09 -20.31
N ASN A 344 -19.46 12.23 -19.59
CA ASN A 344 -18.37 13.20 -19.55
C ASN A 344 -17.05 12.58 -19.07
N GLU A 345 -17.09 11.75 -18.01
CA GLU A 345 -15.91 11.03 -17.51
C GLU A 345 -15.30 10.14 -18.61
N ARG A 346 -16.14 9.37 -19.31
CA ARG A 346 -15.69 8.50 -20.41
C ARG A 346 -15.08 9.27 -21.57
N ILE A 347 -15.70 10.39 -21.97
CA ILE A 347 -15.20 11.24 -23.07
C ILE A 347 -13.85 11.85 -22.70
N GLU A 348 -13.66 12.28 -21.46
CA GLU A 348 -12.39 12.83 -20.99
C GLU A 348 -11.27 11.78 -21.02
N HIS A 349 -11.54 10.54 -20.57
CA HIS A 349 -10.58 9.44 -20.69
C HIS A 349 -10.23 9.13 -22.15
N ILE A 350 -11.20 9.15 -23.08
CA ILE A 350 -10.94 8.98 -24.52
C ILE A 350 -10.03 10.08 -25.05
N ARG A 351 -10.28 11.33 -24.67
CA ARG A 351 -9.46 12.49 -25.06
C ARG A 351 -8.03 12.37 -24.53
N GLN A 352 -7.88 11.95 -23.28
CA GLN A 352 -6.56 11.76 -22.66
C GLN A 352 -5.79 10.60 -23.32
N PHE A 353 -6.48 9.51 -23.67
CA PHE A 353 -5.90 8.41 -24.45
C PHE A 353 -5.44 8.86 -25.85
N GLU A 354 -6.21 9.71 -26.53
CA GLU A 354 -5.78 10.33 -27.78
C GLU A 354 -4.55 11.22 -27.61
N CYS A 355 -4.53 12.08 -26.58
CA CYS A 355 -3.36 12.91 -26.27
C CYS A 355 -2.12 12.07 -25.99
N LEU A 356 -2.28 10.93 -25.30
CA LEU A 356 -1.20 9.99 -25.03
C LEU A 356 -0.65 9.38 -26.34
N ILE A 357 -1.52 8.99 -27.28
CA ILE A 357 -1.08 8.50 -28.60
C ILE A 357 -0.24 9.56 -29.31
N LEU A 358 -0.66 10.82 -29.30
CA LEU A 358 0.08 11.91 -29.94
C LEU A 358 1.48 12.11 -29.32
N ARG A 359 1.61 12.04 -27.99
CA ARG A 359 2.92 12.13 -27.30
C ARG A 359 3.83 10.95 -27.68
N ILE A 360 3.27 9.75 -27.77
CA ILE A 360 4.02 8.55 -28.20
C ILE A 360 4.50 8.68 -29.64
N GLU A 361 3.62 9.11 -30.55
CA GLU A 361 3.98 9.32 -31.96
C GLU A 361 5.10 10.36 -32.10
N SER A 362 5.03 11.46 -31.34
CA SER A 362 6.10 12.45 -31.29
C SER A 362 7.42 11.86 -30.80
N GLY A 363 7.39 11.08 -29.70
CA GLY A 363 8.55 10.36 -29.19
C GLY A 363 9.15 9.40 -30.21
N ILE A 364 8.34 8.59 -30.88
CA ILE A 364 8.76 7.66 -31.93
C ILE A 364 9.37 8.42 -33.12
N ASN A 365 8.76 9.54 -33.53
CA ASN A 365 9.28 10.37 -34.62
C ASN A 365 10.66 10.95 -34.28
N LEU A 366 10.92 11.32 -33.02
CA LEU A 366 12.25 11.76 -32.58
C LEU A 366 13.27 10.62 -32.65
N VAL A 367 12.90 9.42 -32.20
CA VAL A 367 13.77 8.23 -32.29
C VAL A 367 14.07 7.87 -33.75
N LYS A 368 13.13 8.06 -34.68
CA LYS A 368 13.31 7.78 -36.11
C LYS A 368 14.15 8.85 -36.83
N SER A 369 13.87 10.12 -36.57
CA SER A 369 14.42 11.25 -37.33
C SER A 369 15.79 11.71 -36.85
N ARG A 370 16.09 11.60 -35.55
CA ARG A 370 17.35 12.09 -34.95
C ARG A 370 18.27 10.92 -34.64
N SER A 371 19.37 10.77 -35.39
CA SER A 371 20.37 9.70 -35.19
C SER A 371 20.88 9.61 -33.75
N ARG A 372 21.14 10.74 -33.08
CA ARG A 372 21.57 10.74 -31.66
C ARG A 372 20.50 10.16 -30.73
N VAL A 373 19.23 10.48 -30.96
CA VAL A 373 18.11 9.99 -30.14
C VAL A 373 17.89 8.50 -30.39
N LYS A 374 18.00 8.07 -31.65
CA LYS A 374 18.02 6.65 -32.04
C LYS A 374 19.07 5.86 -31.25
N ASP A 375 20.32 6.31 -31.27
CA ASP A 375 21.42 5.63 -30.58
C ASP A 375 21.17 5.53 -29.07
N VAL A 376 20.69 6.62 -28.46
CA VAL A 376 20.34 6.65 -27.03
C VAL A 376 19.23 5.64 -26.71
N PHE A 377 18.19 5.55 -27.53
CA PHE A 377 17.10 4.59 -27.36
C PHE A 377 17.61 3.14 -27.44
N LEU A 378 18.41 2.81 -28.46
CA LEU A 378 18.99 1.47 -28.62
C LEU A 378 19.88 1.08 -27.43
N LYS A 379 20.72 2.02 -26.94
CA LYS A 379 21.64 1.80 -25.81
C LYS A 379 20.91 1.68 -24.47
N THR A 380 19.77 2.34 -24.34
CA THR A 380 18.87 2.16 -23.19
C THR A 380 18.30 0.74 -23.20
N ASN A 381 17.80 0.24 -24.33
CA ASN A 381 17.32 -1.15 -24.41
C ASN A 381 18.43 -2.19 -24.21
N GLU A 382 19.64 -1.96 -24.76
CA GLU A 382 20.81 -2.80 -24.52
C GLU A 382 21.16 -2.90 -23.03
N THR A 383 21.06 -1.79 -22.30
CA THR A 383 21.29 -1.74 -20.84
C THR A 383 20.33 -2.66 -20.10
N PHE A 384 19.04 -2.60 -20.42
CA PHE A 384 18.02 -3.43 -19.78
C PHE A 384 18.17 -4.90 -20.15
N ASN A 385 18.45 -5.21 -21.43
CA ASN A 385 18.73 -6.57 -21.88
C ASN A 385 19.88 -7.19 -21.07
N ASN A 386 21.01 -6.49 -20.97
CA ASN A 386 22.19 -6.94 -20.21
C ASN A 386 21.88 -7.12 -18.71
N TYR A 387 21.11 -6.20 -18.13
CA TYR A 387 20.69 -6.29 -16.73
C TYR A 387 19.86 -7.55 -16.46
N TYR A 388 18.85 -7.86 -17.27
CA TYR A 388 18.01 -9.04 -17.05
C TYR A 388 18.72 -10.37 -17.33
N ILE A 389 19.60 -10.41 -18.35
CA ILE A 389 20.45 -11.58 -18.62
C ILE A 389 21.34 -11.89 -17.40
N SER A 390 21.92 -10.87 -16.77
CA SER A 390 22.74 -11.05 -15.54
C SER A 390 21.96 -11.58 -14.33
N ARG A 391 20.62 -11.57 -14.40
CA ARG A 391 19.72 -12.14 -13.38
C ARG A 391 19.12 -13.49 -13.79
N GLY A 392 19.55 -14.05 -14.92
CA GLY A 392 19.08 -15.35 -15.41
C GLY A 392 17.73 -15.28 -16.13
N VAL A 393 17.28 -14.09 -16.54
CA VAL A 393 16.04 -13.91 -17.30
C VAL A 393 16.38 -13.73 -18.77
N SER A 394 16.31 -14.83 -19.52
CA SER A 394 16.39 -14.81 -20.98
C SER A 394 15.05 -14.35 -21.57
N TYR A 395 15.08 -13.48 -22.60
CA TYR A 395 13.88 -12.91 -23.25
C TYR A 395 13.04 -11.99 -22.35
N ALA A 396 13.70 -11.09 -21.63
CA ALA A 396 13.00 -10.01 -20.93
C ALA A 396 12.55 -8.92 -21.93
N GLY A 397 11.42 -8.27 -21.63
CA GLY A 397 10.85 -7.20 -22.43
C GLY A 397 10.04 -6.22 -21.59
N TRP A 398 9.61 -5.14 -22.23
CA TRP A 398 8.74 -4.15 -21.58
C TRP A 398 7.32 -4.68 -21.42
N ARG A 399 6.69 -4.36 -20.28
CA ARG A 399 5.23 -4.33 -20.22
C ARG A 399 4.71 -3.16 -21.05
N VAL A 400 3.51 -3.28 -21.59
CA VAL A 400 2.95 -2.31 -22.55
C VAL A 400 2.99 -0.88 -21.99
N PHE A 401 2.49 -0.68 -20.77
CA PHE A 401 2.47 0.66 -20.15
C PHE A 401 3.88 1.22 -19.89
N GLN A 402 4.89 0.38 -19.64
CA GLN A 402 6.26 0.83 -19.35
C GLN A 402 6.88 1.45 -20.60
N LEU A 403 6.73 0.78 -21.75
CA LEU A 403 7.21 1.29 -23.03
C LEU A 403 6.41 2.53 -23.45
N VAL A 404 5.08 2.51 -23.28
CA VAL A 404 4.22 3.67 -23.59
C VAL A 404 4.62 4.89 -22.75
N PHE A 405 4.80 4.73 -21.44
CA PHE A 405 5.29 5.81 -20.58
C PHE A 405 6.65 6.33 -21.02
N PHE A 406 7.58 5.41 -21.32
CA PHE A 406 8.92 5.77 -21.75
C PHE A 406 8.89 6.59 -23.05
N LEU A 407 8.18 6.13 -24.07
CA LEU A 407 8.07 6.80 -25.37
C LEU A 407 7.36 8.16 -25.25
N ALA A 408 6.27 8.24 -24.49
CA ALA A 408 5.53 9.49 -24.27
C ALA A 408 6.38 10.56 -23.55
N SER A 409 7.38 10.14 -22.77
CA SER A 409 8.27 11.04 -22.03
C SER A 409 9.48 11.53 -22.83
N ILE A 410 9.81 10.91 -23.98
CA ILE A 410 11.02 11.23 -24.76
C ILE A 410 11.01 12.69 -25.23
N GLU A 411 9.87 13.17 -25.74
CA GLU A 411 9.76 14.54 -26.25
C GLU A 411 10.06 15.59 -25.18
N SER A 412 9.58 15.39 -23.95
CA SER A 412 9.88 16.31 -22.84
C SER A 412 11.37 16.40 -22.51
N ILE A 413 12.15 15.33 -22.72
CA ILE A 413 13.60 15.35 -22.46
C ILE A 413 14.37 15.98 -23.62
N VAL A 414 13.99 15.63 -24.84
CA VAL A 414 14.73 15.98 -26.07
C VAL A 414 14.44 17.39 -26.52
N GLU A 415 13.16 17.79 -26.54
CA GLU A 415 12.68 19.08 -27.06
C GLU A 415 12.25 20.04 -25.95
N GLU A 416 12.37 19.63 -24.67
CA GLU A 416 12.05 20.49 -23.52
C GLU A 416 10.58 20.96 -23.52
N LYS A 417 9.67 20.13 -24.04
CA LYS A 417 8.21 20.37 -24.03
C LYS A 417 7.54 19.79 -22.79
N ASP A 418 6.37 20.33 -22.44
CA ASP A 418 5.54 19.87 -21.33
C ASP A 418 6.29 19.84 -19.98
N LEU A 419 7.23 20.78 -19.77
CA LEU A 419 7.97 20.90 -18.51
C LEU A 419 7.09 21.45 -17.37
N ASP A 420 6.03 22.17 -17.71
CA ASP A 420 4.99 22.67 -16.81
C ASP A 420 3.89 21.61 -16.52
N VAL A 421 4.08 20.38 -17.01
CA VAL A 421 3.17 19.25 -16.79
C VAL A 421 3.92 18.14 -16.04
N VAL A 422 3.32 17.62 -14.98
CA VAL A 422 3.82 16.46 -14.24
C VAL A 422 3.23 15.19 -14.85
N ASP A 423 4.09 14.29 -15.32
CA ASP A 423 3.64 12.99 -15.81
C ASP A 423 3.46 12.04 -14.62
N VAL A 424 2.24 11.54 -14.43
CA VAL A 424 1.84 10.69 -13.30
C VAL A 424 1.80 9.24 -13.73
N LEU A 425 2.79 8.45 -13.30
CA LEU A 425 2.84 7.02 -13.54
C LEU A 425 1.89 6.27 -12.59
N HIS A 426 0.69 5.95 -13.09
CA HIS A 426 -0.37 5.32 -12.31
C HIS A 426 -0.50 3.82 -12.57
N VAL A 427 0.11 3.04 -11.69
CA VAL A 427 -0.03 1.58 -11.66
C VAL A 427 -0.02 1.10 -10.21
N ASP A 428 -0.78 0.05 -9.94
CA ASP A 428 -0.78 -0.68 -8.67
C ASP A 428 0.62 -1.02 -8.15
N THR A 429 0.74 -1.15 -6.83
CA THR A 429 1.96 -1.66 -6.20
C THR A 429 2.32 -3.05 -6.76
N GLY A 430 3.61 -3.25 -7.05
CA GLY A 430 4.11 -4.47 -7.71
C GLY A 430 3.89 -4.54 -9.23
N GLY A 431 3.20 -3.57 -9.85
CA GLY A 431 2.94 -3.56 -11.30
C GLY A 431 4.15 -3.21 -12.18
N GLY A 432 5.34 -3.01 -11.62
CA GLY A 432 6.58 -2.73 -12.37
C GLY A 432 6.75 -1.28 -12.81
N LYS A 433 6.29 -0.32 -11.99
CA LYS A 433 6.52 1.12 -12.22
C LYS A 433 8.00 1.46 -12.33
N SER A 434 8.84 0.74 -11.59
CA SER A 434 10.26 1.06 -11.47
C SER A 434 11.02 0.99 -12.80
N GLU A 435 10.78 -0.06 -13.57
CA GLU A 435 11.39 -0.26 -14.88
C GLU A 435 11.12 0.91 -15.84
N ALA A 436 9.90 1.46 -15.82
CA ALA A 436 9.51 2.56 -16.70
C ALA A 436 10.31 3.85 -16.42
N TYR A 437 10.44 4.24 -15.16
CA TYR A 437 11.19 5.45 -14.82
C TYR A 437 12.70 5.23 -14.84
N PHE A 438 13.18 4.01 -14.53
CA PHE A 438 14.60 3.68 -14.71
C PHE A 438 15.01 3.80 -16.17
N ALA A 439 14.14 3.41 -17.12
CA ALA A 439 14.38 3.59 -18.55
C ALA A 439 14.56 5.08 -18.89
N LEU A 440 13.68 5.94 -18.38
CA LEU A 440 13.73 7.37 -18.58
C LEU A 440 14.99 8.02 -17.96
N VAL A 441 15.40 7.56 -16.77
CA VAL A 441 16.64 8.00 -16.11
C VAL A 441 17.87 7.62 -16.94
N SER A 442 17.98 6.35 -17.36
CA SER A 442 19.09 5.88 -18.19
C SER A 442 19.13 6.60 -19.53
N PHE A 443 17.99 6.74 -20.21
CA PHE A 443 17.86 7.47 -21.46
C PHE A 443 18.34 8.92 -21.30
N THR A 444 17.94 9.61 -20.23
CA THR A 444 18.35 10.99 -19.97
C THR A 444 19.85 11.11 -19.73
N ALA A 445 20.45 10.18 -18.99
CA ALA A 445 21.89 10.15 -18.77
C ALA A 445 22.69 9.98 -20.07
N PHE A 446 22.26 9.06 -20.94
CA PHE A 446 22.85 8.88 -22.28
C PHE A 446 22.63 10.10 -23.18
N TYR A 447 21.43 10.66 -23.20
CA TYR A 447 21.08 11.84 -24.01
C TYR A 447 21.91 13.06 -23.61
N GLU A 448 22.12 13.28 -22.31
CA GLU A 448 22.95 14.38 -21.83
C GLU A 448 24.42 14.23 -22.25
N ARG A 449 24.97 13.00 -22.25
CA ARG A 449 26.33 12.76 -22.75
C ARG A 449 26.46 13.02 -24.25
N VAL A 450 25.48 12.59 -25.05
CA VAL A 450 25.49 12.77 -26.51
C VAL A 450 25.27 14.23 -26.93
N THR A 451 24.64 15.04 -26.06
CA THR A 451 24.41 16.48 -26.27
C THR A 451 25.51 17.36 -25.68
N GLY A 452 26.47 16.78 -24.95
CA GLY A 452 27.73 17.44 -24.56
C GLY A 452 27.91 17.66 -23.05
N LYS A 453 26.95 17.30 -22.20
CA LYS A 453 27.09 17.38 -20.74
C LYS A 453 27.98 16.24 -20.25
N LYS A 454 29.19 16.58 -19.81
CA LYS A 454 30.24 15.63 -19.44
C LYS A 454 30.14 15.14 -17.99
N ASP A 455 29.53 15.91 -17.10
CA ASP A 455 29.37 15.60 -15.66
C ASP A 455 28.10 16.23 -15.07
N GLY A 456 27.90 16.02 -13.77
CA GLY A 456 26.77 16.56 -13.03
C GLY A 456 25.56 15.63 -12.97
N VAL A 457 24.53 16.11 -12.27
CA VAL A 457 23.31 15.36 -12.01
C VAL A 457 22.37 15.40 -13.20
N SER A 458 21.92 14.24 -13.67
CA SER A 458 20.92 14.10 -14.74
C SER A 458 19.51 13.95 -14.17
N ALA A 459 19.37 13.14 -13.12
CA ALA A 459 18.09 12.81 -12.50
C ALA A 459 18.18 12.77 -10.98
N ILE A 460 17.13 13.26 -10.32
CA ILE A 460 16.90 13.13 -8.89
C ILE A 460 15.68 12.21 -8.70
N VAL A 461 15.85 11.14 -7.95
CA VAL A 461 14.79 10.22 -7.53
C VAL A 461 14.55 10.41 -6.03
N LYS A 462 13.33 10.75 -5.66
CA LYS A 462 12.93 11.10 -4.29
C LYS A 462 11.90 10.11 -3.77
N PHE A 463 12.10 9.71 -2.51
CA PHE A 463 11.19 8.85 -1.76
C PHE A 463 10.63 9.64 -0.56
N PRO A 464 9.38 9.40 -0.12
CA PRO A 464 8.72 10.24 0.86
C PRO A 464 9.44 10.25 2.21
N LEU A 465 9.57 9.11 2.90
CA LEU A 465 10.29 9.00 4.18
C LEU A 465 10.85 7.58 4.40
N ARG A 466 11.96 7.46 5.14
CA ARG A 466 12.57 6.31 5.87
C ARG A 466 12.48 4.87 5.34
N MET A 467 12.00 4.63 4.14
CA MET A 467 12.03 3.32 3.52
C MET A 467 12.27 3.49 2.03
N LEU A 468 13.54 3.76 1.69
CA LEU A 468 14.05 3.12 0.50
C LEU A 468 14.26 1.66 0.85
N SER A 469 13.56 0.74 0.19
CA SER A 469 13.98 -0.65 0.27
C SER A 469 15.40 -0.73 -0.31
N ILE A 470 16.36 -1.30 0.42
CA ILE A 470 17.72 -1.59 -0.10
C ILE A 470 17.60 -2.28 -1.46
N GLN A 471 16.57 -3.10 -1.66
CA GLN A 471 16.28 -3.75 -2.94
C GLN A 471 15.98 -2.77 -4.08
N GLN A 472 15.30 -1.65 -3.84
CA GLN A 472 15.09 -0.61 -4.86
C GLN A 472 16.42 0.09 -5.20
N LEU A 473 17.26 0.34 -4.20
CA LEU A 473 18.60 0.91 -4.42
C LEU A 473 19.51 -0.04 -5.22
N GLU A 474 19.50 -1.33 -4.88
CA GLU A 474 20.26 -2.36 -5.58
C GLU A 474 19.83 -2.46 -7.05
N ARG A 475 18.52 -2.34 -7.32
CA ARG A 475 17.98 -2.38 -8.68
C ARG A 475 18.44 -1.19 -9.52
N ILE A 476 18.26 0.05 -9.03
CA ILE A 476 18.70 1.24 -9.78
C ILE A 476 20.22 1.26 -9.94
N SER A 477 20.97 0.90 -8.89
CA SER A 477 22.44 0.80 -8.96
C SER A 477 22.87 -0.22 -10.01
N GLY A 478 22.23 -1.39 -10.04
CA GLY A 478 22.48 -2.41 -11.06
C GLY A 478 22.25 -1.89 -12.47
N ILE A 479 21.14 -1.21 -12.74
CA ILE A 479 20.84 -0.65 -14.06
C ILE A 479 21.84 0.43 -14.46
N ILE A 480 22.20 1.36 -13.57
CA ILE A 480 23.18 2.41 -13.85
C ILE A 480 24.58 1.82 -14.09
N ILE A 481 24.96 0.77 -13.37
CA ILE A 481 26.23 0.04 -13.59
C ILE A 481 26.25 -0.62 -14.99
N HIS A 482 25.15 -1.23 -15.41
CA HIS A 482 25.03 -1.77 -16.77
C HIS A 482 25.05 -0.64 -17.81
N ALA A 483 24.40 0.49 -17.54
CA ALA A 483 24.42 1.67 -18.41
C ALA A 483 25.85 2.19 -18.58
N GLU A 484 26.63 2.27 -17.51
CA GLU A 484 28.05 2.65 -17.57
C GLU A 484 28.86 1.67 -18.41
N LYS A 485 28.60 0.37 -18.30
CA LYS A 485 29.29 -0.64 -19.11
C LYS A 485 29.00 -0.49 -20.59
N VAL A 486 27.76 -0.17 -20.95
CA VAL A 486 27.34 0.13 -22.32
C VAL A 486 27.97 1.44 -22.81
N ARG A 487 27.96 2.48 -21.97
CA ARG A 487 28.60 3.77 -22.25
C ARG A 487 30.09 3.63 -22.52
N GLY A 488 30.82 2.94 -21.65
CA GLY A 488 32.28 2.78 -21.75
C GLY A 488 32.76 1.98 -22.96
N ARG A 489 31.86 1.24 -23.63
CA ARG A 489 32.14 0.54 -24.90
C ARG A 489 31.89 1.41 -26.13
N SER A 490 31.23 2.54 -25.98
CA SER A 490 30.78 3.38 -27.09
C SER A 490 31.43 4.77 -27.01
N PRO A 491 32.19 5.21 -28.04
CA PRO A 491 32.79 6.54 -28.06
C PRO A 491 31.75 7.66 -28.18
N THR A 492 30.49 7.33 -28.52
CA THR A 492 29.37 8.25 -28.72
C THR A 492 28.99 9.02 -27.44
N PHE A 493 29.33 8.51 -26.25
CA PHE A 493 28.91 9.08 -24.96
C PHE A 493 30.12 9.54 -24.12
N PRO A 494 30.77 10.67 -24.48
CA PRO A 494 31.97 11.16 -23.80
C PRO A 494 31.64 11.72 -22.42
N GLY A 495 32.67 11.85 -21.57
CA GLY A 495 32.54 12.44 -20.23
C GLY A 495 32.78 11.43 -19.11
N PHE A 496 32.45 11.85 -17.89
CA PHE A 496 32.64 11.06 -16.69
C PHE A 496 31.70 9.85 -16.65
N PRO A 497 32.10 8.77 -15.92
CA PRO A 497 31.26 7.60 -15.70
C PRO A 497 29.87 7.94 -15.18
N PHE A 498 28.89 7.11 -15.51
CA PHE A 498 27.61 7.13 -14.82
C PHE A 498 27.80 6.62 -13.39
N THR A 499 27.36 7.44 -12.45
CA THR A 499 27.57 7.24 -11.01
C THR A 499 26.26 7.48 -10.25
N LEU A 500 26.16 6.90 -9.06
CA LEU A 500 24.97 7.01 -8.22
C LEU A 500 25.31 7.64 -6.87
N GLY A 501 24.46 8.54 -6.38
CA GLY A 501 24.54 9.11 -5.03
C GLY A 501 23.35 8.68 -4.21
N TYR A 502 23.59 8.30 -2.95
CA TYR A 502 22.53 7.99 -2.00
C TYR A 502 22.44 9.08 -0.93
N TYR A 503 21.46 9.95 -1.08
CA TYR A 503 21.30 11.21 -0.35
C TYR A 503 20.04 11.21 0.51
N VAL A 504 20.09 10.51 1.64
CA VAL A 504 18.91 10.29 2.51
C VAL A 504 18.99 10.98 3.85
N GLY A 505 17.81 11.29 4.38
CA GLY A 505 17.59 11.95 5.66
C GLY A 505 17.36 10.93 6.77
N ASN A 506 18.41 10.73 7.56
CA ASN A 506 18.45 10.37 8.98
C ASN A 506 19.94 10.21 9.29
N ARG A 507 20.45 10.86 10.33
CA ARG A 507 21.87 10.72 10.73
C ARG A 507 22.09 9.41 11.50
N ASP A 508 21.55 8.31 10.97
CA ASP A 508 21.93 6.99 11.46
C ASP A 508 23.39 6.77 11.06
N GLU A 509 24.12 5.93 11.82
CA GLU A 509 25.51 5.65 11.49
C GLU A 509 25.63 5.28 10.01
N GLU A 510 24.78 4.40 9.48
CA GLU A 510 24.85 3.79 8.14
C GLU A 510 25.17 4.74 6.96
N PHE A 511 24.57 5.94 6.88
CA PHE A 511 24.75 6.88 5.76
C PHE A 511 25.14 8.27 6.26
N PRO A 512 26.42 8.45 6.64
CA PRO A 512 26.88 9.65 7.34
C PRO A 512 27.02 10.87 6.42
N ALA A 513 27.11 12.06 7.02
CA ALA A 513 27.36 13.29 6.27
C ALA A 513 28.81 13.38 5.76
N LEU A 514 29.76 12.88 6.55
CA LEU A 514 31.20 13.02 6.28
C LEU A 514 31.79 11.77 5.64
N TYR A 515 32.76 11.96 4.76
CA TYR A 515 33.49 10.87 4.12
C TYR A 515 34.31 10.08 5.16
N GLN A 516 34.90 10.76 6.13
CA GLN A 516 35.68 10.17 7.21
C GLN A 516 34.89 9.15 8.04
N GLU A 517 33.59 9.33 8.20
CA GLU A 517 32.73 8.40 8.96
C GLU A 517 32.51 7.08 8.20
N VAL A 518 32.37 7.14 6.87
CA VAL A 518 32.37 5.94 6.02
C VAL A 518 33.75 5.28 6.03
N ARG A 519 34.80 6.09 5.87
CA ARG A 519 36.19 5.64 5.83
C ARG A 519 36.58 4.88 7.09
N LYS A 520 36.21 5.37 8.28
CA LYS A 520 36.47 4.69 9.57
C LYS A 520 36.01 3.24 9.62
N ARG A 521 34.96 2.87 8.86
CA ARG A 521 34.47 1.47 8.80
C ARG A 521 35.39 0.53 8.05
N LEU A 522 36.30 1.05 7.23
CA LEU A 522 37.27 0.25 6.49
C LEU A 522 38.50 -0.09 7.32
N TYR A 523 38.62 0.49 8.52
CA TYR A 523 39.79 0.36 9.39
C TYR A 523 39.41 -0.19 10.76
N HIS A 524 40.25 -1.05 11.32
CA HIS A 524 40.21 -1.40 12.72
C HIS A 524 40.59 -0.21 13.60
N LYS A 525 40.29 -0.28 14.90
CA LYS A 525 40.62 0.78 15.87
C LYS A 525 42.13 1.07 15.97
N ASP A 526 42.98 0.13 15.56
CA ASP A 526 44.44 0.26 15.50
C ASP A 526 44.94 0.89 14.17
N GLY A 527 44.04 1.30 13.28
CA GLY A 527 44.36 1.98 12.01
C GLY A 527 44.72 1.04 10.87
N LYS A 528 44.62 -0.29 11.04
CA LYS A 528 44.83 -1.26 9.95
C LYS A 528 43.57 -1.47 9.12
N LEU A 529 43.73 -1.67 7.81
CA LEU A 529 42.62 -2.01 6.92
C LEU A 529 42.01 -3.36 7.32
N ILE A 530 40.68 -3.44 7.32
CA ILE A 530 39.95 -4.68 7.57
C ILE A 530 40.12 -5.62 6.37
N THR A 531 40.52 -6.87 6.64
CA THR A 531 40.69 -7.91 5.61
C THR A 531 39.85 -9.15 5.94
N PRO A 532 38.93 -9.58 5.07
CA PRO A 532 38.58 -8.95 3.80
C PRO A 532 37.81 -7.63 4.00
N PRO A 533 37.87 -6.67 3.05
CA PRO A 533 37.14 -5.41 3.18
C PRO A 533 35.63 -5.64 3.31
N PRO A 534 34.92 -4.77 4.04
CA PRO A 534 33.51 -4.95 4.34
C PRO A 534 32.66 -4.94 3.07
N ILE A 535 31.57 -5.70 3.12
CA ILE A 535 30.59 -5.76 2.04
C ILE A 535 29.79 -4.46 2.02
N SER A 536 29.51 -3.98 0.82
CA SER A 536 28.69 -2.78 0.61
C SER A 536 27.24 -3.03 1.05
N LEU A 537 26.70 -2.13 1.86
CA LEU A 537 25.30 -2.16 2.32
C LEU A 537 24.30 -1.85 1.19
N VAL A 538 24.73 -1.04 0.22
CA VAL A 538 23.89 -0.55 -0.89
C VAL A 538 23.75 -1.58 -2.00
N LEU A 539 24.84 -2.29 -2.28
CA LEU A 539 24.96 -3.27 -3.34
C LEU A 539 25.81 -4.41 -2.80
N SER A 540 25.16 -5.48 -2.37
CA SER A 540 25.84 -6.61 -1.73
C SER A 540 26.51 -7.55 -2.74
N LYS A 541 25.83 -7.80 -3.86
CA LYS A 541 26.26 -8.72 -4.92
C LYS A 541 26.50 -8.00 -6.24
N CYS A 542 27.49 -8.46 -7.01
CA CYS A 542 27.85 -7.86 -8.28
C CYS A 542 26.74 -8.02 -9.34
N PRO A 543 26.28 -6.92 -9.97
CA PRO A 543 25.27 -6.97 -11.02
C PRO A 543 25.83 -7.37 -12.39
N LEU A 544 27.16 -7.36 -12.57
CA LEU A 544 27.81 -7.74 -13.83
C LEU A 544 28.21 -9.22 -13.89
N CYS A 545 28.30 -9.89 -12.73
CA CYS A 545 28.66 -11.31 -12.67
C CYS A 545 27.50 -12.20 -13.18
N PRO A 546 27.81 -13.39 -13.71
CA PRO A 546 26.79 -14.35 -14.12
C PRO A 546 25.90 -14.78 -12.94
N PRO A 547 24.66 -15.22 -13.19
CA PRO A 547 23.67 -15.51 -12.14
C PRO A 547 24.14 -16.58 -11.15
N GLU A 548 24.80 -17.63 -11.66
CA GLU A 548 25.26 -18.79 -10.89
C GLU A 548 26.43 -18.47 -9.96
N GLU A 549 27.18 -17.40 -10.25
CA GLU A 549 28.45 -17.16 -9.57
C GLU A 549 28.71 -15.68 -9.24
N LYS A 550 27.77 -15.06 -8.51
CA LYS A 550 27.88 -13.65 -8.11
C LYS A 550 29.00 -13.40 -7.10
N GLY A 551 29.93 -12.52 -7.45
CA GLY A 551 30.93 -12.00 -6.51
C GLY A 551 30.33 -10.99 -5.51
N ASP A 552 30.99 -10.83 -4.37
CA ASP A 552 30.63 -9.82 -3.37
C ASP A 552 31.21 -8.46 -3.78
N ILE A 553 30.45 -7.41 -3.50
CA ILE A 553 30.93 -6.03 -3.66
C ILE A 553 31.50 -5.55 -2.34
N ARG A 554 32.79 -5.24 -2.35
CA ARG A 554 33.54 -4.81 -1.18
C ARG A 554 33.95 -3.35 -1.30
N LEU A 555 34.00 -2.66 -0.16
CA LEU A 555 34.37 -1.26 -0.08
C LEU A 555 35.89 -1.10 0.00
N HIS A 556 36.44 -0.22 -0.84
CA HIS A 556 37.87 0.11 -0.88
C HIS A 556 38.06 1.62 -0.70
N ASP A 557 39.05 2.01 0.09
CA ASP A 557 39.41 3.43 0.24
C ASP A 557 40.21 3.90 -0.99
N ASP A 558 39.85 5.06 -1.54
CA ASP A 558 40.58 5.78 -2.60
C ASP A 558 41.08 7.11 -2.01
N PRO A 559 42.23 7.08 -1.30
CA PRO A 559 42.74 8.23 -0.58
C PRO A 559 43.26 9.34 -1.50
N ASP A 560 43.56 9.06 -2.77
CA ASP A 560 44.02 10.07 -3.72
C ASP A 560 42.85 10.99 -4.12
N HIS A 561 41.70 10.39 -4.40
CA HIS A 561 40.48 11.12 -4.77
C HIS A 561 39.55 11.40 -3.58
N LYS A 562 39.91 10.92 -2.37
CA LYS A 562 39.15 11.09 -1.11
C LYS A 562 37.71 10.59 -1.26
N ARG A 563 37.53 9.34 -1.68
CA ARG A 563 36.23 8.68 -1.89
C ARG A 563 36.29 7.18 -1.59
N ILE A 564 35.14 6.53 -1.56
CA ILE A 564 35.01 5.08 -1.36
C ILE A 564 34.64 4.41 -2.70
N LEU A 565 35.41 3.39 -3.08
CA LEU A 565 35.18 2.59 -4.28
C LEU A 565 34.45 1.29 -3.93
N HIS A 566 33.51 0.90 -4.79
CA HIS A 566 32.81 -0.37 -4.69
C HIS A 566 33.43 -1.34 -5.69
N LYS A 567 34.10 -2.40 -5.24
CA LYS A 567 34.83 -3.33 -6.10
C LYS A 567 34.33 -4.75 -5.96
N CYS A 568 34.09 -5.41 -7.08
CA CYS A 568 33.77 -6.83 -7.07
C CYS A 568 35.02 -7.68 -6.78
N ASP A 569 34.92 -8.61 -5.84
CA ASP A 569 36.01 -9.53 -5.53
C ASP A 569 36.29 -10.57 -6.64
N ARG A 570 35.30 -10.87 -7.48
CA ARG A 570 35.40 -11.80 -8.61
C ARG A 570 35.83 -11.13 -9.92
N CYS A 571 34.97 -10.30 -10.51
CA CYS A 571 35.24 -9.69 -11.83
C CYS A 571 36.12 -8.43 -11.78
N LYS A 572 36.52 -8.01 -10.57
CA LYS A 572 37.39 -6.84 -10.30
C LYS A 572 36.88 -5.50 -10.84
N SER A 573 35.65 -5.45 -11.34
CA SER A 573 35.01 -4.22 -11.80
C SER A 573 34.78 -3.26 -10.64
N GLU A 574 34.97 -1.97 -10.91
CA GLU A 574 34.83 -0.88 -9.96
C GLU A 574 33.57 -0.08 -10.28
N PHE A 575 32.84 0.29 -9.22
CA PHE A 575 31.59 1.03 -9.28
C PHE A 575 31.69 2.26 -8.38
N TYR A 576 31.08 3.36 -8.84
CA TYR A 576 31.08 4.64 -8.15
C TYR A 576 29.69 4.91 -7.56
N ILE A 577 29.54 4.52 -6.30
CA ILE A 577 28.33 4.73 -5.51
C ILE A 577 28.75 5.57 -4.30
N TYR A 578 28.23 6.79 -4.21
CA TYR A 578 28.56 7.73 -3.15
C TYR A 578 27.49 7.69 -2.05
N THR A 579 27.90 7.41 -0.83
CA THR A 579 27.00 7.22 0.31
C THR A 579 27.07 8.33 1.34
N SER A 580 28.11 9.18 1.29
CA SER A 580 28.22 10.37 2.14
C SER A 580 27.83 11.65 1.42
N ASP A 581 27.22 12.60 2.15
CA ASP A 581 26.86 13.92 1.63
C ASP A 581 28.08 14.61 0.98
N ARG A 582 29.24 14.56 1.65
CA ARG A 582 30.49 15.17 1.17
C ARG A 582 31.02 14.55 -0.12
N GLU A 583 30.88 13.25 -0.32
CA GLU A 583 31.21 12.62 -1.60
C GLU A 583 30.23 13.04 -2.70
N ILE A 584 28.93 13.06 -2.40
CA ILE A 584 27.88 13.42 -3.36
C ILE A 584 28.07 14.85 -3.87
N PHE A 585 28.32 15.82 -2.98
CA PHE A 585 28.53 17.22 -3.37
C PHE A 585 29.78 17.43 -4.24
N ARG A 586 30.85 16.66 -3.99
CA ARG A 586 32.12 16.78 -4.73
C ARG A 586 32.08 16.04 -6.06
N TRP A 587 31.53 14.84 -6.09
CA TRP A 587 31.54 14.00 -7.29
C TRP A 587 30.32 14.15 -8.18
N ARG A 588 29.26 14.83 -7.70
CA ARG A 588 28.05 15.21 -8.45
C ARG A 588 27.51 14.04 -9.29
N PRO A 589 26.95 13.01 -8.63
CA PRO A 589 26.61 11.78 -9.31
C PRO A 589 25.58 11.98 -10.41
N THR A 590 25.61 11.11 -11.42
CA THR A 590 24.67 11.19 -12.55
C THR A 590 23.23 11.01 -12.09
N VAL A 591 23.00 10.12 -11.12
CA VAL A 591 21.68 9.88 -10.53
C VAL A 591 21.76 10.02 -9.02
N ILE A 592 20.85 10.78 -8.44
CA ILE A 592 20.70 10.89 -6.98
C ILE A 592 19.45 10.14 -6.57
N VAL A 593 19.62 9.19 -5.65
CA VAL A 593 18.51 8.57 -4.92
C VAL A 593 18.45 9.21 -3.55
N SER A 594 17.30 9.75 -3.19
CA SER A 594 17.17 10.63 -2.03
C SER A 594 15.82 10.50 -1.34
N THR A 595 15.71 11.06 -0.15
CA THR A 595 14.43 11.23 0.54
C THR A 595 14.03 12.70 0.56
N VAL A 596 12.72 12.96 0.58
CA VAL A 596 12.16 14.32 0.47
C VAL A 596 12.61 15.20 1.65
N ASP A 597 12.71 14.64 2.85
CA ASP A 597 13.19 15.33 4.05
C ASP A 597 14.64 15.85 3.92
N LYS A 598 15.50 15.15 3.19
CA LYS A 598 16.88 15.60 2.94
C LYS A 598 16.93 16.85 2.06
N TRP A 599 16.00 16.97 1.11
CA TRP A 599 15.85 18.17 0.28
C TRP A 599 15.21 19.33 1.05
N ALA A 600 14.40 19.05 2.06
CA ALA A 600 13.90 20.07 2.98
C ALA A 600 15.00 20.71 3.86
N ALA A 601 16.22 20.18 3.87
CA ALA A 601 17.40 20.78 4.51
C ALA A 601 18.26 21.62 3.56
N LEU A 602 17.83 21.85 2.31
CA LEU A 602 18.58 22.56 1.27
C LEU A 602 19.08 23.94 1.72
N SER A 603 18.28 24.67 2.49
CA SER A 603 18.63 26.00 3.01
C SER A 603 19.81 26.01 3.98
N GLN A 604 20.13 24.88 4.62
CA GLN A 604 21.22 24.75 5.58
C GLN A 604 22.52 24.21 4.95
N GLN A 605 22.50 23.79 3.68
CA GLN A 605 23.60 23.10 3.03
C GLN A 605 24.06 23.82 1.76
N ARG A 606 24.90 24.85 1.92
CA ARG A 606 25.40 25.68 0.80
C ARG A 606 26.00 24.90 -0.38
N ARG A 607 26.59 23.72 -0.14
CA ARG A 607 27.23 22.89 -1.17
C ARG A 607 26.24 22.18 -2.10
N ILE A 608 24.96 22.09 -1.74
CA ILE A 608 23.92 21.44 -2.54
C ILE A 608 23.73 22.08 -3.92
N ARG A 609 24.10 23.36 -4.07
CA ARG A 609 24.11 24.04 -5.38
C ARG A 609 24.97 23.34 -6.43
N SER A 610 25.98 22.56 -6.03
CA SER A 610 26.77 21.76 -6.98
C SER A 610 25.95 20.68 -7.68
N LEU A 611 24.88 20.20 -7.04
CA LEU A 611 23.97 19.20 -7.58
C LEU A 611 22.94 19.81 -8.53
N LEU A 612 22.67 21.11 -8.41
CA LEU A 612 21.65 21.85 -9.14
C LEU A 612 22.23 22.73 -10.26
N GLY A 613 23.44 22.43 -10.75
CA GLY A 613 24.07 23.14 -11.87
C GLY A 613 24.80 24.44 -11.51
N GLY A 614 25.04 24.70 -10.21
CA GLY A 614 25.75 25.90 -9.77
C GLY A 614 27.19 25.97 -10.31
N CYS A 615 27.69 27.20 -10.48
CA CYS A 615 29.05 27.48 -10.92
C CYS A 615 30.13 26.92 -9.99
N GLY A 616 31.31 26.64 -10.55
CA GLY A 616 32.46 26.10 -9.85
C GLY A 616 33.34 25.25 -10.75
N SER A 617 34.38 24.63 -10.20
CA SER A 617 35.29 23.78 -10.97
C SER A 617 35.94 22.67 -10.13
N LEU A 618 36.58 21.70 -10.80
CA LEU A 618 37.24 20.57 -10.15
C LEU A 618 38.47 21.00 -9.35
N CYS A 619 38.71 20.45 -8.17
CA CYS A 619 39.91 20.70 -7.38
C CYS A 619 41.19 20.31 -8.16
N PRO A 620 42.26 21.13 -8.15
CA PRO A 620 43.54 20.78 -8.81
C PRO A 620 44.15 19.49 -8.26
N ASP A 621 43.93 19.21 -6.98
CA ASP A 621 44.46 18.03 -6.27
C ASP A 621 43.58 16.78 -6.47
N GLY A 622 42.56 16.82 -7.33
CA GLY A 622 41.73 15.66 -7.63
C GLY A 622 40.63 15.33 -6.61
N HIS A 623 40.40 16.20 -5.62
CA HIS A 623 39.40 15.98 -4.56
C HIS A 623 37.92 16.09 -4.98
N GLY A 624 37.64 16.43 -6.24
CA GLY A 624 36.30 16.62 -6.80
C GLY A 624 35.90 18.09 -6.98
N PHE A 625 34.62 18.36 -7.24
CA PHE A 625 34.07 19.68 -7.58
C PHE A 625 33.98 20.61 -6.36
N ILE A 626 34.37 21.87 -6.57
CA ILE A 626 34.30 22.95 -5.59
C ILE A 626 33.30 23.99 -6.11
N PRO A 627 32.19 24.22 -5.39
CA PRO A 627 31.25 25.28 -5.76
C PRO A 627 31.92 26.66 -5.71
N SER A 628 31.52 27.56 -6.60
CA SER A 628 32.06 28.92 -6.73
C SER A 628 32.06 29.68 -5.38
N GLY A 629 33.22 30.16 -4.97
CA GLY A 629 33.41 30.87 -3.69
C GLY A 629 33.36 29.98 -2.43
N ASP A 630 33.37 28.65 -2.57
CA ASP A 630 33.56 27.71 -1.45
C ASP A 630 35.01 27.20 -1.39
N ARG A 631 35.40 26.67 -0.22
CA ARG A 631 36.65 25.94 -0.03
C ARG A 631 36.47 24.46 -0.31
N CYS A 632 37.49 23.81 -0.86
CA CYS A 632 37.48 22.38 -1.15
C CYS A 632 37.09 21.54 0.08
N GLU A 633 37.84 21.67 1.18
CA GLU A 633 37.41 21.09 2.46
C GLU A 633 37.99 21.88 3.64
N GLU A 634 37.11 22.33 4.52
CA GLU A 634 37.44 23.20 5.66
C GLU A 634 37.13 22.54 7.00
N LYS A 635 36.38 21.43 7.01
CA LYS A 635 35.96 20.76 8.23
C LYS A 635 37.11 19.98 8.85
N THR A 636 37.36 20.22 10.14
CA THR A 636 38.44 19.58 10.90
C THR A 636 38.18 18.11 11.22
N ASP A 637 36.91 17.71 11.24
CA ASP A 637 36.43 16.35 11.49
C ASP A 637 36.43 15.47 10.23
N GLU A 638 36.74 16.03 9.06
CA GLU A 638 36.87 15.31 7.80
C GLU A 638 38.25 14.63 7.66
N ALA A 639 38.37 13.68 6.73
CA ALA A 639 39.58 12.87 6.56
C ALA A 639 40.79 13.66 6.05
N PHE A 640 40.54 14.85 5.49
CA PHE A 640 41.53 15.71 4.87
C PHE A 640 41.06 17.18 4.93
N GLN A 641 42.00 18.10 4.74
CA GLN A 641 41.75 19.53 4.60
C GLN A 641 42.36 20.01 3.29
N CYS A 642 41.72 20.96 2.63
CA CYS A 642 42.19 21.51 1.37
C CYS A 642 41.69 22.95 1.21
N ASP A 643 42.64 23.89 1.19
CA ASP A 643 42.37 25.34 1.10
C ASP A 643 42.17 25.85 -0.32
N ASN A 644 42.14 24.97 -1.32
CA ASN A 644 41.82 25.37 -2.69
C ASN A 644 40.43 26.04 -2.74
N VAL A 645 40.41 27.27 -3.24
CA VAL A 645 39.22 28.05 -3.57
C VAL A 645 39.25 28.27 -5.07
N ARG A 646 38.12 28.06 -5.75
CA ARG A 646 38.08 28.15 -7.21
C ARG A 646 37.06 29.16 -7.74
N ALA A 647 37.37 29.59 -8.97
CA ALA A 647 36.71 30.67 -9.69
C ALA A 647 35.28 30.34 -10.12
N ASP A 648 34.54 31.41 -10.44
CA ASP A 648 33.15 31.39 -10.90
C ASP A 648 33.05 30.94 -12.37
N GLU A 649 33.38 29.67 -12.62
CA GLU A 649 33.27 29.05 -13.93
C GLU A 649 31.89 28.43 -14.12
N ARG A 650 31.29 28.66 -15.29
CA ARG A 650 30.02 28.06 -15.65
C ARG A 650 30.17 26.54 -15.71
N SER A 651 29.35 25.83 -14.92
CA SER A 651 29.39 24.37 -14.83
C SER A 651 28.39 23.70 -15.78
N SER A 652 28.36 22.37 -15.75
CA SER A 652 27.31 21.58 -16.38
C SER A 652 25.93 21.99 -15.85
N ALA A 653 24.93 22.02 -16.74
CA ALA A 653 23.55 22.37 -16.40
C ALA A 653 22.99 21.47 -15.29
N GLY A 654 21.99 21.98 -14.56
CA GLY A 654 21.29 21.23 -13.52
C GLY A 654 20.56 19.98 -14.04
N PRO A 655 19.91 19.23 -13.14
CA PRO A 655 19.15 18.04 -13.51
C PRO A 655 18.07 18.33 -14.56
N ARG A 656 17.75 17.31 -15.38
CA ARG A 656 16.62 17.35 -16.31
C ARG A 656 15.37 16.72 -15.71
N LEU A 657 15.56 15.76 -14.81
CA LEU A 657 14.50 14.93 -14.25
C LEU A 657 14.41 15.04 -12.73
N SER A 658 13.19 15.22 -12.24
CA SER A 658 12.82 15.08 -10.83
C SER A 658 11.71 14.04 -10.71
N ILE A 659 11.99 12.94 -10.03
CA ILE A 659 11.10 11.80 -9.92
C ILE A 659 10.67 11.67 -8.46
N GLN A 660 9.38 11.68 -8.20
CA GLN A 660 8.80 11.49 -6.87
C GLN A 660 8.08 10.14 -6.81
N ASP A 661 8.64 9.19 -6.06
CA ASP A 661 7.95 7.94 -5.75
C ASP A 661 6.94 8.13 -4.61
N GLU A 662 5.89 7.32 -4.62
CA GLU A 662 4.78 7.34 -3.66
C GLU A 662 4.30 8.75 -3.29
N MET A 663 4.01 9.58 -4.30
CA MET A 663 3.57 10.97 -4.13
C MET A 663 2.36 11.09 -3.20
N HIS A 664 1.47 10.09 -3.19
CA HIS A 664 0.30 10.07 -2.32
C HIS A 664 0.62 10.12 -0.82
N LEU A 665 1.88 9.88 -0.41
CA LEU A 665 2.34 10.02 0.98
C LEU A 665 2.77 11.45 1.33
N LEU A 666 2.95 12.33 0.35
CA LEU A 666 3.26 13.75 0.56
C LEU A 666 1.99 14.55 0.85
N ARG A 667 1.34 14.25 1.98
CA ARG A 667 0.10 14.91 2.43
C ARG A 667 0.33 15.79 3.65
N GLU A 668 -0.67 16.63 3.95
CA GLU A 668 -0.74 17.46 5.15
C GLU A 668 0.52 18.32 5.36
N CYS A 669 1.05 18.36 6.59
CA CYS A 669 2.20 19.17 6.95
C CYS A 669 3.46 18.82 6.13
N PHE A 670 3.65 17.54 5.80
CA PHE A 670 4.84 17.09 5.08
C PHE A 670 4.84 17.58 3.62
N GLY A 671 3.71 17.42 2.92
CA GLY A 671 3.53 17.96 1.57
C GLY A 671 3.64 19.48 1.53
N THR A 672 3.02 20.17 2.49
CA THR A 672 3.05 21.65 2.57
C THR A 672 4.47 22.18 2.66
N ILE A 673 5.30 21.64 3.57
CA ILE A 673 6.70 22.07 3.71
C ILE A 673 7.50 21.71 2.46
N SER A 674 7.31 20.52 1.91
CA SER A 674 8.00 20.06 0.70
C SER A 674 7.77 21.01 -0.48
N SER A 675 6.54 21.50 -0.68
CA SER A 675 6.18 22.37 -1.82
C SER A 675 7.09 23.61 -1.95
N HIS A 676 7.46 24.24 -0.83
CA HIS A 676 8.35 25.39 -0.82
C HIS A 676 9.76 25.05 -1.32
N PHE A 677 10.28 23.87 -0.94
CA PHE A 677 11.60 23.42 -1.38
C PHE A 677 11.59 22.94 -2.83
N GLU A 678 10.49 22.35 -3.30
CA GLU A 678 10.33 21.99 -4.71
C GLU A 678 10.36 23.23 -5.60
N GLY A 679 9.62 24.29 -5.23
CA GLY A 679 9.66 25.56 -5.94
C GLY A 679 11.06 26.21 -5.95
N LEU A 680 11.79 26.11 -4.83
CA LEU A 680 13.17 26.60 -4.75
C LEU A 680 14.14 25.78 -5.61
N VAL A 681 14.03 24.45 -5.60
CA VAL A 681 14.84 23.56 -6.45
C VAL A 681 14.58 23.86 -7.91
N GLU A 682 13.32 24.03 -8.31
CA GLU A 682 12.95 24.38 -9.67
C GLU A 682 13.52 25.73 -10.10
N ALA A 683 13.37 26.78 -9.29
CA ALA A 683 13.91 28.11 -9.58
C ALA A 683 15.44 28.09 -9.75
N LEU A 684 16.15 27.33 -8.89
CA LEU A 684 17.60 27.18 -9.00
C LEU A 684 18.02 26.43 -10.26
N VAL A 685 17.29 25.40 -10.66
CA VAL A 685 17.61 24.65 -11.90
C VAL A 685 17.30 25.48 -13.13
N GLU A 686 16.22 26.25 -13.12
CA GLU A 686 15.85 27.15 -14.22
C GLU A 686 16.94 28.20 -14.45
N ASP A 687 17.45 28.83 -13.37
CA ASP A 687 18.54 29.80 -13.42
C ASP A 687 19.85 29.18 -13.96
N THR A 688 20.24 28.00 -13.45
CA THR A 688 21.51 27.36 -13.84
C THR A 688 21.46 26.66 -15.20
N SER A 689 20.26 26.38 -15.73
CA SER A 689 20.06 25.59 -16.95
C SER A 689 19.59 26.42 -18.15
N SER A 690 19.89 27.72 -18.17
CA SER A 690 19.51 28.64 -19.27
C SER A 690 17.99 28.77 -19.47
N GLY A 691 17.23 28.82 -18.38
CA GLY A 691 15.76 28.93 -18.42
C GLY A 691 15.02 27.61 -18.59
N ARG A 692 15.73 26.47 -18.61
CA ARG A 692 15.10 25.14 -18.70
C ARG A 692 14.62 24.67 -17.34
N LYS A 693 13.30 24.47 -17.22
CA LYS A 693 12.65 23.89 -16.04
C LYS A 693 12.94 22.38 -15.87
N LEU A 694 12.58 21.85 -14.69
CA LEU A 694 12.64 20.42 -14.41
C LEU A 694 11.42 19.70 -15.00
N LYS A 695 11.64 18.54 -15.63
CA LYS A 695 10.54 17.62 -15.92
C LYS A 695 10.25 16.79 -14.67
N HIS A 696 9.04 16.95 -14.13
CA HIS A 696 8.59 16.20 -12.96
C HIS A 696 7.84 14.94 -13.39
N ILE A 697 8.20 13.83 -12.74
CA ILE A 697 7.49 12.55 -12.84
C ILE A 697 7.01 12.19 -11.44
N ALA A 698 5.73 11.89 -11.29
CA ALA A 698 5.17 11.42 -10.03
C ALA A 698 4.70 9.97 -10.17
N MET A 699 4.96 9.14 -9.16
CA MET A 699 4.39 7.79 -9.09
C MET A 699 3.36 7.74 -7.97
N SER A 700 2.19 7.17 -8.27
CA SER A 700 1.15 6.96 -7.28
C SER A 700 0.31 5.73 -7.60
N ALA A 701 0.02 4.94 -6.58
CA ALA A 701 -0.99 3.88 -6.66
C ALA A 701 -2.42 4.42 -6.57
N THR A 702 -2.61 5.71 -6.28
CA THR A 702 -3.93 6.35 -6.14
C THR A 702 -4.02 7.61 -6.99
N LEU A 703 -5.13 7.77 -7.72
CA LEU A 703 -5.38 8.97 -8.55
C LEU A 703 -6.22 10.03 -7.83
N ASN A 704 -6.91 9.67 -6.75
CA ASN A 704 -7.77 10.60 -6.03
C ASN A 704 -7.04 11.78 -5.44
N GLY A 705 -7.47 12.99 -5.84
CA GLY A 705 -6.89 14.27 -5.46
C GLY A 705 -5.51 14.50 -6.08
N SER A 706 -5.06 13.68 -7.03
CA SER A 706 -3.70 13.77 -7.56
C SER A 706 -3.45 15.08 -8.31
N LYS A 707 -4.46 15.59 -9.04
CA LYS A 707 -4.38 16.85 -9.76
C LYS A 707 -4.19 18.03 -8.81
N ASP A 708 -5.02 18.11 -7.77
CA ASP A 708 -4.93 19.16 -6.75
C ASP A 708 -3.62 19.05 -5.97
N GLN A 709 -3.21 17.84 -5.58
CA GLN A 709 -1.96 17.61 -4.89
C GLN A 709 -0.74 18.05 -5.74
N ILE A 710 -0.74 17.78 -7.04
CA ILE A 710 0.34 18.21 -7.96
C ILE A 710 0.36 19.73 -8.08
N LYS A 711 -0.82 20.35 -8.18
CA LYS A 711 -0.94 21.80 -8.23
C LYS A 711 -0.43 22.48 -6.95
N GLU A 712 -0.68 21.87 -5.79
CA GLU A 712 -0.18 22.35 -4.49
C GLU A 712 1.32 22.13 -4.32
N LEU A 713 1.85 20.99 -4.76
CA LEU A 713 3.27 20.65 -4.60
C LEU A 713 4.19 21.36 -5.59
N TYR A 714 3.78 21.45 -6.87
CA TYR A 714 4.64 21.87 -7.97
C TYR A 714 4.11 23.08 -8.75
N HIS A 715 2.87 23.53 -8.49
CA HIS A 715 2.21 24.57 -9.29
C HIS A 715 2.16 24.25 -10.79
N LYS A 716 1.90 22.97 -11.12
CA LYS A 716 1.90 22.42 -12.48
C LYS A 716 0.61 21.68 -12.79
N ASP A 717 0.35 21.46 -14.08
CA ASP A 717 -0.72 20.56 -14.52
C ASP A 717 -0.29 19.09 -14.41
N SER A 718 -1.25 18.16 -14.45
CA SER A 718 -0.99 16.72 -14.39
C SER A 718 -1.40 16.01 -15.68
N PHE A 719 -0.64 14.98 -16.03
CA PHE A 719 -0.96 14.07 -17.13
C PHE A 719 -0.74 12.62 -16.70
N VAL A 720 -1.81 11.81 -16.68
CA VAL A 720 -1.76 10.45 -16.13
C VAL A 720 -1.38 9.43 -17.21
N ILE A 721 -0.48 8.49 -16.86
CA ILE A 721 0.00 7.44 -17.76
C ILE A 721 0.18 6.12 -16.97
N PRO A 722 -0.36 4.98 -17.43
CA PRO A 722 -1.42 4.88 -18.42
C PRO A 722 -2.71 5.54 -17.95
N GLU A 723 -3.52 5.98 -18.91
CA GLU A 723 -4.84 6.54 -18.62
C GLU A 723 -5.84 5.46 -18.19
N GLN A 724 -6.89 5.84 -17.45
CA GLN A 724 -7.95 4.90 -17.10
C GLN A 724 -8.70 4.44 -18.35
N CYS A 725 -8.98 3.14 -18.44
CA CYS A 725 -9.77 2.61 -19.55
C CYS A 725 -11.19 3.22 -19.53
N PRO A 726 -11.66 3.80 -20.66
CA PRO A 726 -13.00 4.38 -20.75
C PRO A 726 -14.14 3.39 -20.43
N GLU A 727 -13.90 2.08 -20.55
CA GLU A 727 -14.87 1.02 -20.26
C GLU A 727 -14.73 0.42 -18.85
N GLY A 728 -13.81 0.95 -18.04
CA GLY A 728 -13.44 0.41 -16.75
C GLY A 728 -12.16 -0.41 -16.80
N VAL A 729 -11.39 -0.27 -15.71
CA VAL A 729 -10.08 -0.91 -15.54
C VAL A 729 -10.21 -2.43 -15.55
N GLY A 730 -9.36 -3.11 -16.32
CA GLY A 730 -9.36 -4.57 -16.44
C GLY A 730 -10.52 -5.14 -17.29
N SER A 731 -11.27 -4.28 -17.99
CA SER A 731 -12.23 -4.73 -19.00
C SER A 731 -11.53 -5.53 -20.12
N PRO A 732 -12.24 -6.40 -20.87
CA PRO A 732 -11.66 -7.15 -21.97
C PRO A 732 -10.97 -6.26 -23.03
N ASN A 733 -11.48 -5.03 -23.18
CA ASN A 733 -10.99 -4.01 -24.10
C ASN A 733 -10.05 -2.99 -23.43
N ASP A 734 -9.51 -3.29 -22.26
CA ASP A 734 -8.46 -2.48 -21.63
C ASP A 734 -7.11 -2.75 -22.33
N PHE A 735 -6.50 -1.70 -22.88
CA PHE A 735 -5.24 -1.78 -23.61
C PHE A 735 -4.03 -2.04 -22.68
N PHE A 736 -4.07 -1.53 -21.45
CA PHE A 736 -2.93 -1.55 -20.53
C PHE A 736 -3.01 -2.65 -19.49
N PHE A 737 -4.22 -3.02 -19.09
CA PHE A 737 -4.45 -3.99 -18.02
C PHE A 737 -5.28 -5.18 -18.51
N GLU A 738 -5.09 -6.31 -17.84
CA GLU A 738 -5.89 -7.51 -18.03
C GLU A 738 -6.37 -8.03 -16.68
N LYS A 739 -7.60 -8.54 -16.66
CA LYS A 739 -8.17 -9.23 -15.51
C LYS A 739 -7.84 -10.71 -15.62
N LEU A 740 -7.13 -11.22 -14.62
CA LEU A 740 -6.85 -12.64 -14.45
C LEU A 740 -7.87 -13.28 -13.53
N ASP A 741 -7.97 -14.60 -13.59
CA ASP A 741 -8.85 -15.37 -12.71
C ASP A 741 -8.42 -15.26 -11.24
N GLY A 742 -9.42 -15.30 -10.36
CA GLY A 742 -9.28 -15.21 -8.91
C GLY A 742 -9.06 -13.78 -8.38
N PRO A 743 -9.14 -13.58 -7.05
CA PRO A 743 -8.83 -12.30 -6.41
C PRO A 743 -7.32 -12.08 -6.28
N LYS A 744 -6.86 -10.83 -6.43
CA LYS A 744 -5.47 -10.43 -6.12
C LYS A 744 -5.20 -10.48 -4.62
N ARG A 745 -6.18 -10.01 -3.85
CA ARG A 745 -6.19 -9.93 -2.39
C ARG A 745 -7.60 -10.13 -1.91
N ILE A 746 -7.73 -10.85 -0.80
CA ILE A 746 -8.97 -10.93 -0.04
C ILE A 746 -8.76 -10.11 1.22
N VAL A 747 -9.59 -9.10 1.43
CA VAL A 747 -9.51 -8.22 2.60
C VAL A 747 -10.69 -8.52 3.51
N TYR A 748 -10.38 -8.92 4.73
CA TYR A 748 -11.37 -9.10 5.80
C TYR A 748 -11.32 -7.92 6.75
N GLY A 749 -12.42 -7.16 6.82
CA GLY A 749 -12.56 -6.04 7.74
C GLY A 749 -13.14 -6.51 9.07
N LEU A 750 -12.36 -6.45 10.15
CA LEU A 750 -12.82 -6.73 11.51
C LEU A 750 -13.03 -5.43 12.28
N LYS A 751 -14.20 -5.25 12.89
CA LYS A 751 -14.47 -4.09 13.76
C LYS A 751 -14.52 -4.53 15.22
N PRO A 752 -13.49 -4.23 16.04
CA PRO A 752 -13.53 -4.55 17.45
C PRO A 752 -14.50 -3.61 18.19
N ASN A 753 -15.32 -4.17 19.08
CA ASN A 753 -16.40 -3.43 19.75
C ASN A 753 -16.09 -3.01 21.21
N VAL A 754 -15.00 -3.52 21.80
CA VAL A 754 -14.64 -3.33 23.22
C VAL A 754 -13.21 -2.84 23.44
N ARG A 755 -12.32 -3.00 22.46
CA ARG A 755 -10.88 -2.73 22.55
C ARG A 755 -10.39 -1.96 21.34
N ASP A 756 -9.18 -1.42 21.47
CA ASP A 756 -8.48 -0.74 20.38
C ASP A 756 -8.08 -1.72 19.26
N ASN A 757 -7.82 -1.13 18.08
CA ASN A 757 -7.48 -1.89 16.87
C ASN A 757 -6.13 -2.62 16.99
N HIS A 758 -5.19 -2.11 17.80
CA HIS A 758 -3.88 -2.75 17.95
C HIS A 758 -4.01 -4.07 18.71
N TYR A 759 -4.77 -4.10 19.81
CA TYR A 759 -5.06 -5.34 20.52
C TYR A 759 -5.82 -6.35 19.65
N ALA A 760 -6.78 -5.89 18.84
CA ALA A 760 -7.48 -6.75 17.89
C ALA A 760 -6.54 -7.36 16.86
N ALA A 761 -5.61 -6.58 16.29
CA ALA A 761 -4.62 -7.09 15.35
C ALA A 761 -3.70 -8.14 15.97
N LEU A 762 -3.21 -7.92 17.20
CA LEU A 762 -2.39 -8.90 17.92
C LEU A 762 -3.14 -10.21 18.19
N ARG A 763 -4.44 -10.12 18.53
CA ARG A 763 -5.29 -11.31 18.73
C ARG A 763 -5.57 -12.05 17.43
N THR A 764 -5.82 -11.34 16.34
CA THR A 764 -5.93 -11.95 15.01
C THR A 764 -4.66 -12.69 14.62
N LEU A 765 -3.47 -12.10 14.87
CA LEU A 765 -2.19 -12.76 14.61
C LEU A 765 -1.97 -13.99 15.49
N LEU A 766 -2.41 -13.95 16.76
CA LEU A 766 -2.37 -15.12 17.64
C LEU A 766 -3.19 -16.26 17.06
N HIS A 767 -4.45 -16.02 16.69
CA HIS A 767 -5.32 -17.07 16.15
C HIS A 767 -4.90 -17.55 14.76
N PHE A 768 -4.31 -16.66 13.95
CA PHE A 768 -3.63 -17.05 12.71
C PHE A 768 -2.48 -18.03 13.01
N ALA A 769 -1.60 -17.72 13.96
CA ALA A 769 -0.51 -18.61 14.34
C ALA A 769 -1.01 -19.94 14.93
N GLU A 770 -2.05 -19.92 15.77
CA GLU A 770 -2.71 -21.12 16.30
C GLU A 770 -3.23 -22.02 15.15
N PHE A 771 -3.89 -21.42 14.15
CA PHE A 771 -4.39 -22.14 12.98
C PHE A 771 -3.26 -22.75 12.16
N ILE A 772 -2.21 -21.99 11.83
CA ILE A 772 -1.07 -22.48 11.04
C ILE A 772 -0.33 -23.60 11.77
N ILE A 773 -0.13 -23.48 13.09
CA ILE A 773 0.46 -24.56 13.91
C ILE A 773 -0.43 -25.79 13.91
N GLY A 774 -1.75 -25.61 14.00
CA GLY A 774 -2.74 -26.69 13.89
C GLY A 774 -2.67 -27.39 12.55
N ALA A 775 -2.74 -26.64 11.44
CA ALA A 775 -2.63 -27.15 10.09
C ALA A 775 -1.31 -27.91 9.85
N GLN A 776 -0.18 -27.41 10.36
CA GLN A 776 1.10 -28.11 10.27
C GLN A 776 1.10 -29.43 11.08
N ARG A 777 0.45 -29.45 12.26
CA ARG A 777 0.30 -30.69 13.05
C ARG A 777 -0.60 -31.70 12.33
N ASP A 778 -1.70 -31.24 11.75
CA ASP A 778 -2.63 -32.09 11.00
C ASP A 778 -1.92 -32.72 9.80
N LEU A 779 -1.18 -31.93 9.01
CA LEU A 779 -0.36 -32.41 7.90
C LEU A 779 0.70 -33.44 8.35
N ASN A 780 1.37 -33.20 9.48
CA ASN A 780 2.39 -34.11 10.02
C ASN A 780 1.79 -35.41 10.58
N SER A 781 0.57 -35.36 11.11
CA SER A 781 -0.09 -36.51 11.74
C SER A 781 -0.80 -37.41 10.72
N ASN A 782 -1.50 -36.82 9.75
CA ASN A 782 -2.26 -37.53 8.73
C ASN A 782 -2.29 -36.75 7.41
N SER A 783 -1.21 -36.88 6.65
CA SER A 783 -1.04 -36.14 5.38
C SER A 783 -2.12 -36.44 4.34
N SER A 784 -2.63 -37.69 4.26
CA SER A 784 -3.65 -38.05 3.27
C SER A 784 -5.00 -37.39 3.54
N ASP A 785 -5.40 -37.28 4.81
CA ASP A 785 -6.63 -36.61 5.22
C ASP A 785 -6.55 -35.10 4.95
N PHE A 786 -5.42 -34.47 5.31
CA PHE A 786 -5.17 -33.06 5.03
C PHE A 786 -5.23 -32.77 3.52
N CYS A 787 -4.53 -33.59 2.71
CA CYS A 787 -4.54 -33.49 1.26
C CYS A 787 -5.96 -33.64 0.69
N SER A 788 -6.74 -34.63 1.17
CA SER A 788 -8.13 -34.83 0.74
C SER A 788 -9.04 -33.67 1.11
N ARG A 789 -8.85 -33.05 2.30
CA ARG A 789 -9.65 -31.92 2.77
C ARG A 789 -9.52 -30.68 1.86
N TYR A 790 -8.31 -30.43 1.35
CA TYR A 790 -8.02 -29.25 0.54
C TYR A 790 -7.85 -29.55 -0.96
N LEU A 791 -8.24 -30.75 -1.40
CA LEU A 791 -8.14 -31.18 -2.81
C LEU A 791 -6.71 -31.08 -3.37
N ILE A 792 -5.72 -31.49 -2.58
CA ILE A 792 -4.30 -31.51 -2.95
C ILE A 792 -3.87 -32.96 -3.17
N GLU A 793 -3.06 -33.21 -4.20
CA GLU A 793 -2.57 -34.55 -4.52
C GLU A 793 -1.33 -34.92 -3.70
N GLU A 794 -0.38 -33.99 -3.56
CA GLU A 794 0.95 -34.26 -2.98
C GLU A 794 1.19 -33.49 -1.66
N PRO A 795 1.73 -34.13 -0.61
CA PRO A 795 2.04 -33.46 0.67
C PRO A 795 3.01 -32.28 0.55
N ILE A 796 3.87 -32.27 -0.47
CA ILE A 796 4.79 -31.15 -0.74
C ILE A 796 4.00 -29.90 -1.14
N ASP A 797 2.96 -30.06 -1.95
CA ASP A 797 2.08 -28.96 -2.33
C ASP A 797 1.25 -28.48 -1.14
N ALA A 798 0.85 -29.38 -0.24
CA ALA A 798 0.23 -29.02 1.03
C ALA A 798 1.16 -28.21 1.94
N GLN A 799 2.45 -28.57 2.00
CA GLN A 799 3.44 -27.76 2.72
C GLN A 799 3.64 -26.39 2.06
N CYS A 800 3.65 -26.31 0.73
CA CYS A 800 3.69 -25.06 -0.01
C CYS A 800 2.44 -24.20 0.16
N LEU A 801 1.28 -24.79 0.50
CA LEU A 801 0.06 -24.06 0.83
C LEU A 801 0.13 -23.42 2.22
N ILE A 802 0.74 -24.11 3.19
CA ILE A 802 0.91 -23.63 4.57
C ILE A 802 1.96 -22.51 4.64
N ASN A 803 3.03 -22.65 3.86
CA ASN A 803 4.12 -21.66 3.77
C ASN A 803 3.69 -20.40 3.02
#